data_AF-A0A315Y4B7-F1
#
_entry.id   AF-A0A315Y4B7-F1
#
_cell.length_a   1.000
_cell.length_b   1.000
_cell.length_c   1.000
_cell.angle_alpha   90.00
_cell.angle_beta   90.00
_cell.angle_gamma   90.00
#
_symmetry.space_group_name_H-M   'P 1'
#
loop_
_entity.id
_entity.type
_entity.pdbx_description
1 polymer ?
#
loop_
_entity_poly.entity_id
_entity_poly.type
_entity_poly.pdbx_seq_one_letter_code
_entity_poly.pdbx_strand_id
1 'polypeptide(L)'
;MKRIRLLAGLLSAAMCMSIMAVPQSSGMPVKLSASAVTVSEFPEEYKYAADWIWTNRIEREKSTERRNTIFDQIEAGKGTINYVVKWQSYRTVTYEQRQQFEKLLSDSINAWNDRLAGYDGWKYDHIDVKVVGWAVIDKNCLLDLHDDETVYTDTKYYDAQYDTSNGRDTIPDKEPYAPLELSRFEHFQDKNYAYPGGLDKRFDMYMWATQGFPDIGGCGGDWGQRLSDTAYLSMLGGFGSHVLEHEIGHGFGMTDFYGGEGEMDGFPPGGFPGGENSIMMAGSAAKITDFDGWMLRYIWSEIKNDEGRFDLSAPAPAASLKGDVNADGSFNVADLVLLQHWLLGRDDAVLADWKAADLCEDDGLDVFDLCRMRKLLLEGESPYEEPQGSFITANMAKHGASLPTQGRAKMVIFYVDFPDCKYDYSPSTEELNSISFGAADESSQCYPFESFSAFYGRASKGAMELDGQVFRYTTKEKQAVYDDNKVKIAEECYEAFKDQVDFSQFDGNGDGRIDATLFTVPEKAGTDHWWPCAGAFGDPQYRVDGVGVGHIITGNAQIGSTKDYINYISSYCHELGHCTGLPDYYLFTNPADSEGMHGTAGIELMDTDAGSDFGAFSKLMEGWYHDGQVQVFDPSKGTQTFTLSNAQTNSGNCIIIPKGKLADDYFSEYFIIEYITKDGNNSAVGSKTGWWVKTGEGVRIYHIDATTEYGWNTYFRYASGSEFTNKDKGRRLIRVIDDTEKDNLYHSGDVINGSISGFHWYDSNGGQTVETGLTITVGELNDGKYTVTIG
;
A
#
# COMPACT_ATOMS: atom_id res chain seq x y z
N MET A 1 -59.53 7.25 -0.94
CA MET A 1 -59.85 8.70 -0.77
C MET A 1 -58.61 9.52 -1.18
N LYS A 2 -58.68 10.87 -1.17
CA LYS A 2 -57.61 11.92 -1.29
C LYS A 2 -56.14 11.40 -1.45
N ARG A 3 -55.36 11.66 -2.53
CA ARG A 3 -54.76 12.95 -3.04
C ARG A 3 -53.97 13.72 -1.95
N ILE A 4 -52.77 14.31 -2.15
CA ILE A 4 -52.04 14.99 -3.29
C ILE A 4 -50.53 14.64 -3.17
N ARG A 5 -49.60 14.61 -4.16
CA ARG A 5 -49.47 14.89 -5.63
C ARG A 5 -48.93 16.27 -6.15
N LEU A 6 -47.64 16.56 -5.96
CA LEU A 6 -46.79 17.57 -6.66
C LEU A 6 -45.33 17.04 -6.72
N LEU A 7 -44.49 17.03 -7.77
CA LEU A 7 -44.51 17.46 -9.20
C LEU A 7 -43.82 18.81 -9.55
N ALA A 8 -42.51 18.76 -9.85
CA ALA A 8 -41.74 19.61 -10.79
C ALA A 8 -40.32 19.01 -10.99
N GLY A 9 -39.58 19.20 -12.09
CA GLY A 9 -39.98 19.77 -13.38
C GLY A 9 -38.87 20.47 -14.18
N LEU A 10 -38.13 19.73 -15.02
CA LEU A 10 -37.39 20.12 -16.26
C LEU A 10 -36.98 21.59 -16.50
N LEU A 11 -35.70 21.78 -16.88
CA LEU A 11 -35.29 22.83 -17.83
C LEU A 11 -34.11 22.36 -18.71
N SER A 12 -33.95 22.95 -19.89
CA SER A 12 -33.01 22.51 -20.95
C SER A 12 -32.76 23.63 -21.96
N ALA A 13 -31.73 23.46 -22.81
CA ALA A 13 -31.39 24.27 -24.01
C ALA A 13 -30.81 25.68 -23.78
N ALA A 14 -30.02 26.29 -24.68
CA ALA A 14 -29.15 25.79 -25.78
C ALA A 14 -28.35 26.98 -26.42
N MET A 15 -27.44 26.66 -27.36
CA MET A 15 -26.82 27.56 -28.38
C MET A 15 -25.78 28.59 -27.85
N CYS A 16 -24.82 29.12 -28.65
CA CYS A 16 -24.62 29.02 -30.11
C CYS A 16 -23.12 29.10 -30.57
N MET A 17 -22.93 28.99 -31.89
CA MET A 17 -21.69 29.03 -32.72
C MET A 17 -20.80 30.30 -32.49
N SER A 18 -19.50 30.38 -32.82
CA SER A 18 -18.94 30.14 -34.18
C SER A 18 -17.39 30.09 -34.30
N ILE A 19 -16.92 29.15 -35.14
CA ILE A 19 -15.87 29.23 -36.20
C ILE A 19 -14.80 30.35 -36.15
N MET A 20 -13.51 29.95 -36.23
CA MET A 20 -12.41 30.63 -36.98
C MET A 20 -11.41 29.56 -37.51
N ALA A 21 -10.50 29.90 -38.43
CA ALA A 21 -9.85 28.93 -39.34
C ALA A 21 -8.30 28.81 -39.29
N VAL A 22 -7.79 27.72 -39.86
CA VAL A 22 -6.39 27.26 -39.91
C VAL A 22 -5.52 28.00 -40.95
N PRO A 23 -4.21 28.15 -40.69
CA PRO A 23 -3.17 28.02 -41.73
C PRO A 23 -2.10 26.96 -41.39
N GLN A 24 -1.55 26.28 -42.40
CA GLN A 24 -0.52 25.23 -42.27
C GLN A 24 0.90 25.77 -42.53
N SER A 25 1.93 25.26 -41.82
CA SER A 25 3.34 25.02 -42.23
C SER A 25 4.30 25.00 -41.01
N SER A 26 5.45 24.31 -40.99
CA SER A 26 5.90 23.12 -41.74
C SER A 26 7.21 22.53 -41.17
N GLY A 27 7.24 21.23 -40.87
CA GLY A 27 8.41 20.35 -41.06
C GLY A 27 9.58 20.32 -40.05
N MET A 28 9.55 19.29 -39.17
CA MET A 28 10.69 18.56 -38.56
C MET A 28 11.65 19.29 -37.57
N PRO A 29 12.41 18.55 -36.72
CA PRO A 29 12.26 17.16 -36.27
C PRO A 29 12.00 17.03 -34.74
N VAL A 30 11.81 15.81 -34.25
CA VAL A 30 11.54 15.50 -32.83
C VAL A 30 12.75 15.73 -31.93
N LYS A 31 12.50 16.34 -30.76
CA LYS A 31 13.19 16.03 -29.50
C LYS A 31 12.15 15.50 -28.51
N LEU A 32 12.35 14.29 -27.99
CA LEU A 32 11.66 13.84 -26.78
C LEU A 32 12.42 14.39 -25.58
N SER A 33 12.05 15.58 -25.14
CA SER A 33 12.12 15.92 -23.72
C SER A 33 10.90 15.33 -23.03
N ALA A 34 11.04 14.74 -21.85
CA ALA A 34 9.89 14.48 -20.99
C ALA A 34 9.16 15.81 -20.76
N SER A 35 7.93 15.91 -21.24
CA SER A 35 7.09 17.08 -21.02
C SER A 35 6.55 17.00 -19.60
N ALA A 36 7.02 17.89 -18.73
CA ALA A 36 6.51 18.00 -17.36
C ALA A 36 4.98 18.09 -17.37
N VAL A 37 4.33 17.33 -16.48
CA VAL A 37 2.91 17.49 -16.16
C VAL A 37 2.68 18.95 -15.77
N THR A 38 1.62 19.57 -16.28
CA THR A 38 1.27 20.95 -15.96
C THR A 38 -0.14 21.06 -15.41
N VAL A 39 -0.53 22.27 -14.97
CA VAL A 39 -1.90 22.67 -14.57
C VAL A 39 -3.02 22.16 -15.51
N SER A 40 -2.71 21.80 -16.76
CA SER A 40 -3.63 21.12 -17.69
C SER A 40 -4.27 19.83 -17.17
N GLU A 41 -3.70 19.18 -16.16
CA GLU A 41 -4.23 17.94 -15.56
C GLU A 41 -5.00 18.15 -14.25
N PHE A 42 -5.20 19.41 -13.82
CA PHE A 42 -6.03 19.70 -12.65
C PHE A 42 -7.50 19.31 -12.95
N PRO A 43 -8.12 18.34 -12.24
CA PRO A 43 -9.40 17.83 -12.69
C PRO A 43 -10.52 18.86 -12.46
N GLU A 44 -11.37 19.05 -13.47
CA GLU A 44 -12.28 20.21 -13.57
C GLU A 44 -13.29 20.27 -12.40
N GLU A 45 -13.63 19.11 -11.83
CA GLU A 45 -14.46 18.94 -10.62
C GLU A 45 -13.82 19.48 -9.33
N TYR A 46 -12.49 19.41 -9.19
CA TYR A 46 -11.76 19.98 -8.05
C TYR A 46 -11.58 21.49 -8.20
N LYS A 47 -11.51 21.99 -9.44
CA LYS A 47 -11.09 23.38 -9.72
C LYS A 47 -11.98 24.42 -9.04
N TYR A 48 -13.30 24.21 -9.02
CA TYR A 48 -14.21 25.15 -8.35
C TYR A 48 -13.90 25.32 -6.86
N ALA A 49 -13.66 24.21 -6.15
CA ALA A 49 -13.37 24.23 -4.73
C ALA A 49 -11.98 24.84 -4.44
N ALA A 50 -10.97 24.51 -5.26
CA ALA A 50 -9.63 25.07 -5.13
C ALA A 50 -9.60 26.60 -5.42
N ASP A 51 -10.23 27.05 -6.52
CA ASP A 51 -10.39 28.47 -6.85
C ASP A 51 -11.10 29.23 -5.71
N TRP A 52 -12.12 28.61 -5.10
CA TRP A 52 -12.85 29.21 -3.99
C TRP A 52 -12.00 29.32 -2.72
N ILE A 53 -11.28 28.26 -2.33
CA ILE A 53 -10.41 28.28 -1.14
C ILE A 53 -9.26 29.26 -1.35
N TRP A 54 -8.65 29.28 -2.53
CA TRP A 54 -7.59 30.23 -2.86
C TRP A 54 -8.05 31.68 -2.65
N THR A 55 -9.12 32.07 -3.35
CA THR A 55 -9.67 33.45 -3.33
C THR A 55 -10.20 33.85 -1.95
N ASN A 56 -10.96 32.98 -1.29
CA ASN A 56 -11.70 33.34 -0.08
C ASN A 56 -10.88 33.13 1.19
N ARG A 57 -9.94 32.17 1.21
CA ARG A 57 -9.14 31.80 2.38
C ARG A 57 -7.68 32.22 2.22
N ILE A 58 -6.94 31.63 1.27
CA ILE A 58 -5.47 31.79 1.18
C ILE A 58 -5.06 33.25 0.89
N GLU A 59 -5.65 33.91 -0.11
CA GLU A 59 -5.36 35.33 -0.41
C GLU A 59 -5.76 36.26 0.74
N ARG A 60 -6.82 35.92 1.48
CA ARG A 60 -7.38 36.72 2.58
C ARG A 60 -6.58 36.60 3.87
N GLU A 61 -6.24 35.37 4.25
CA GLU A 61 -5.44 35.02 5.43
C GLU A 61 -3.94 35.17 5.18
N LYS A 62 -3.53 35.33 3.91
CA LYS A 62 -2.15 35.60 3.47
C LYS A 62 -1.18 34.46 3.81
N SER A 63 -1.69 33.24 3.95
CA SER A 63 -0.95 32.07 4.42
C SER A 63 0.29 31.75 3.57
N THR A 64 0.26 32.09 2.27
CA THR A 64 1.35 31.88 1.32
C THR A 64 2.23 33.12 1.06
N GLU A 65 1.88 34.32 1.57
CA GLU A 65 2.67 35.56 1.35
C GLU A 65 4.02 35.51 2.04
N ARG A 66 4.10 34.83 3.20
CA ARG A 66 5.35 34.59 3.89
C ARG A 66 6.12 33.51 3.15
N ARG A 67 7.24 33.90 2.52
CA ARG A 67 8.16 33.01 1.78
C ARG A 67 8.99 32.12 2.71
N ASN A 68 8.30 31.32 3.52
CA ASN A 68 8.83 30.30 4.42
C ASN A 68 7.91 29.06 4.50
N THR A 69 6.95 28.89 3.59
CA THR A 69 6.13 27.66 3.57
C THR A 69 7.03 26.44 3.35
N ILE A 70 6.57 25.23 3.67
CA ILE A 70 7.42 24.01 3.58
C ILE A 70 8.04 23.86 2.17
N PHE A 71 7.37 24.32 1.11
CA PHE A 71 7.95 24.51 -0.23
C PHE A 71 9.24 25.36 -0.23
N ASP A 72 9.20 26.57 0.36
CA ASP A 72 10.34 27.48 0.49
C ASP A 72 11.45 26.90 1.40
N GLN A 73 11.08 26.07 2.37
CA GLN A 73 12.03 25.40 3.28
C GLN A 73 12.80 24.32 2.53
N ILE A 74 12.10 23.42 1.83
CA ILE A 74 12.65 22.33 1.04
C ILE A 74 13.61 22.83 -0.05
N GLU A 75 13.21 23.81 -0.88
CA GLU A 75 14.05 24.35 -1.96
C GLU A 75 15.36 24.94 -1.40
N ALA A 76 15.28 25.69 -0.29
CA ALA A 76 16.46 26.31 0.32
C ALA A 76 17.31 25.34 1.16
N GLY A 77 16.70 24.29 1.70
CA GLY A 77 17.35 23.11 2.28
C GLY A 77 17.85 22.12 1.24
N LYS A 78 17.54 22.33 -0.04
CA LYS A 78 17.86 21.49 -1.21
C LYS A 78 17.33 20.04 -1.10
N GLY A 79 16.12 19.85 -0.58
CA GLY A 79 15.55 18.52 -0.34
C GLY A 79 15.77 17.99 1.07
N THR A 80 16.24 18.82 2.00
CA THR A 80 16.37 18.47 3.43
C THR A 80 15.42 19.30 4.30
N ILE A 81 14.93 18.73 5.40
CA ILE A 81 14.26 19.47 6.49
C ILE A 81 14.88 19.06 7.83
N ASN A 82 15.44 20.03 8.55
CA ASN A 82 16.01 19.81 9.87
C ASN A 82 15.01 20.20 10.96
N TYR A 83 14.59 19.27 11.80
CA TYR A 83 13.77 19.53 12.98
C TYR A 83 14.61 19.72 14.24
N VAL A 84 14.09 20.52 15.19
CA VAL A 84 14.44 20.40 16.61
C VAL A 84 13.21 19.95 17.38
N VAL A 85 13.35 18.95 18.24
CA VAL A 85 12.28 18.61 19.18
C VAL A 85 12.30 19.60 20.34
N LYS A 86 11.19 20.30 20.55
CA LYS A 86 10.97 21.22 21.69
C LYS A 86 10.11 20.53 22.74
N TRP A 87 10.77 19.87 23.70
CA TRP A 87 10.13 19.09 24.74
C TRP A 87 9.76 19.97 25.95
N GLN A 88 8.59 20.62 25.87
CA GLN A 88 7.99 21.37 26.98
C GLN A 88 7.21 20.42 27.91
N SER A 89 7.88 19.39 28.42
CA SER A 89 7.31 18.38 29.32
C SER A 89 8.34 17.86 30.32
N TYR A 90 7.85 17.45 31.50
CA TYR A 90 8.65 16.71 32.48
C TYR A 90 8.59 15.18 32.28
N ARG A 91 7.81 14.69 31.30
CA ARG A 91 7.83 13.27 30.91
C ARG A 91 9.19 12.89 30.33
N THR A 92 9.58 11.64 30.53
CA THR A 92 10.83 11.06 30.04
C THR A 92 10.65 10.39 28.67
N VAL A 93 11.66 10.48 27.81
CA VAL A 93 11.69 9.88 26.46
C VAL A 93 12.94 8.99 26.33
N THR A 94 12.79 7.74 25.87
CA THR A 94 13.91 6.80 25.62
C THR A 94 14.62 7.09 24.30
N TYR A 95 15.85 6.61 24.10
CA TYR A 95 16.56 6.76 22.82
C TYR A 95 15.75 6.22 21.63
N GLU A 96 15.17 5.03 21.79
CA GLU A 96 14.26 4.41 20.83
C GLU A 96 13.12 5.33 20.42
N GLN A 97 12.43 5.95 21.39
CA GLN A 97 11.35 6.91 21.11
C GLN A 97 11.85 8.15 20.35
N ARG A 98 13.10 8.59 20.56
CA ARG A 98 13.70 9.72 19.83
C ARG A 98 13.95 9.38 18.36
N GLN A 99 14.38 8.15 18.06
CA GLN A 99 14.49 7.63 16.70
C GLN A 99 13.10 7.49 16.04
N GLN A 100 12.12 6.97 16.77
CA GLN A 100 10.73 6.86 16.29
C GLN A 100 10.11 8.25 16.02
N PHE A 101 10.48 9.30 16.75
CA PHE A 101 10.07 10.68 16.45
C PHE A 101 10.71 11.23 15.17
N GLU A 102 11.98 10.92 14.88
CA GLU A 102 12.60 11.29 13.60
C GLU A 102 11.89 10.61 12.43
N LYS A 103 11.61 9.30 12.55
CA LYS A 103 10.84 8.56 11.54
C LYS A 103 9.44 9.15 11.34
N LEU A 104 8.69 9.41 12.41
CA LEU A 104 7.35 10.02 12.34
C LEU A 104 7.34 11.35 11.57
N LEU A 105 8.35 12.20 11.80
CA LEU A 105 8.47 13.47 11.09
C LEU A 105 8.86 13.28 9.61
N SER A 106 9.69 12.29 9.30
CA SER A 106 10.05 11.92 7.92
C SER A 106 8.85 11.35 7.15
N ASP A 107 8.13 10.41 7.75
CA ASP A 107 6.94 9.77 7.20
C ASP A 107 5.87 10.83 6.88
N SER A 108 5.53 11.70 7.83
CA SER A 108 4.52 12.74 7.63
C SER A 108 4.92 13.79 6.58
N ILE A 109 6.16 14.29 6.59
CA ILE A 109 6.61 15.24 5.57
C ILE A 109 6.58 14.62 4.17
N ASN A 110 6.99 13.35 4.03
CA ASN A 110 6.98 12.68 2.75
C ASN A 110 5.56 12.31 2.29
N ALA A 111 4.62 12.00 3.19
CA ALA A 111 3.20 11.81 2.84
C ALA A 111 2.56 13.04 2.16
N TRP A 112 3.05 14.26 2.43
CA TRP A 112 2.72 15.45 1.64
C TRP A 112 3.59 15.59 0.37
N ASN A 113 4.88 15.26 0.43
CA ASN A 113 5.76 15.32 -0.75
C ASN A 113 5.35 14.34 -1.88
N ASP A 114 4.84 13.16 -1.55
CA ASP A 114 4.38 12.16 -2.52
C ASP A 114 3.19 12.68 -3.35
N ARG A 115 2.41 13.60 -2.78
CA ARG A 115 1.36 14.34 -3.51
C ARG A 115 1.96 15.38 -4.48
N LEU A 116 3.23 15.78 -4.34
CA LEU A 116 3.95 16.73 -5.20
C LEU A 116 4.97 16.10 -6.17
N ALA A 117 5.45 14.89 -5.91
CA ALA A 117 6.42 14.19 -6.74
C ALA A 117 5.99 14.18 -8.23
N GLY A 118 6.93 14.47 -9.13
CA GLY A 118 6.68 14.63 -10.57
C GLY A 118 5.77 15.80 -11.02
N TYR A 119 5.17 16.58 -10.11
CA TYR A 119 4.15 17.58 -10.46
C TYR A 119 4.71 18.98 -10.80
N ASP A 120 4.38 19.48 -11.99
CA ASP A 120 4.40 20.91 -12.36
C ASP A 120 5.73 21.66 -12.08
N GLY A 121 6.85 20.94 -12.13
CA GLY A 121 8.21 21.48 -11.93
C GLY A 121 8.73 21.40 -10.49
N TRP A 122 8.07 20.65 -9.61
CA TRP A 122 8.67 20.19 -8.35
C TRP A 122 9.89 19.29 -8.65
N LYS A 123 10.90 19.31 -7.76
CA LYS A 123 12.23 18.71 -8.01
C LYS A 123 12.58 17.52 -7.10
N TYR A 124 11.73 17.22 -6.14
CA TYR A 124 12.06 16.38 -4.99
C TYR A 124 11.07 15.23 -4.92
N ASP A 125 11.53 14.05 -5.33
CA ASP A 125 10.74 12.82 -5.22
C ASP A 125 10.77 12.25 -3.78
N HIS A 126 11.72 12.69 -2.95
CA HIS A 126 11.81 12.40 -1.52
C HIS A 126 12.48 13.56 -0.76
N ILE A 127 12.20 13.70 0.54
CA ILE A 127 12.73 14.72 1.45
C ILE A 127 13.47 14.06 2.63
N ASP A 128 14.75 14.38 2.78
CA ASP A 128 15.60 13.91 3.88
C ASP A 128 15.32 14.73 5.15
N VAL A 129 14.56 14.15 6.08
CA VAL A 129 14.15 14.79 7.35
C VAL A 129 15.00 14.28 8.51
N LYS A 130 15.52 15.18 9.36
CA LYS A 130 16.39 14.83 10.50
C LYS A 130 16.13 15.66 11.76
N VAL A 131 16.23 15.06 12.94
CA VAL A 131 16.14 15.74 14.25
C VAL A 131 17.54 16.17 14.71
N VAL A 132 17.96 17.36 14.30
CA VAL A 132 19.31 17.90 14.57
C VAL A 132 19.52 18.40 16.01
N GLY A 133 18.52 18.25 16.89
CA GLY A 133 18.70 18.47 18.32
C GLY A 133 17.42 18.49 19.14
N TRP A 134 17.61 18.50 20.46
CA TRP A 134 16.55 18.41 21.47
C TRP A 134 16.61 19.59 22.43
N ALA A 135 15.63 20.48 22.37
CA ALA A 135 15.46 21.59 23.31
C ALA A 135 14.52 21.17 24.45
N VAL A 136 15.03 21.08 25.68
CA VAL A 136 14.34 20.43 26.81
C VAL A 136 14.30 21.31 28.07
N ILE A 137 13.23 21.22 28.86
CA ILE A 137 13.09 21.98 30.13
C ILE A 137 13.94 21.41 31.29
N ASP A 138 14.34 20.14 31.18
CA ASP A 138 15.32 19.46 32.02
C ASP A 138 16.04 18.40 31.16
N LYS A 139 17.38 18.33 31.22
CA LYS A 139 18.15 17.31 30.49
C LYS A 139 17.84 15.89 30.96
N ASN A 140 17.37 15.71 32.20
CA ASN A 140 16.96 14.42 32.76
C ASN A 140 15.67 13.86 32.12
N CYS A 141 14.96 14.62 31.27
CA CYS A 141 13.86 14.09 30.47
C CYS A 141 14.32 13.18 29.32
N LEU A 142 15.60 13.23 28.93
CA LEU A 142 16.16 12.35 27.90
C LEU A 142 16.86 11.17 28.59
N LEU A 143 16.26 9.98 28.49
CA LEU A 143 16.83 8.75 28.99
C LEU A 143 17.80 8.19 27.94
N ASP A 144 18.87 7.54 28.40
CA ASP A 144 19.83 6.85 27.52
C ASP A 144 20.36 7.77 26.41
N LEU A 145 20.98 8.89 26.82
CA LEU A 145 21.49 9.90 25.90
C LEU A 145 22.85 9.49 25.32
N HIS A 146 23.00 9.58 23.99
CA HIS A 146 24.24 9.29 23.27
C HIS A 146 25.10 10.55 23.02
N ASP A 147 26.38 10.36 22.65
CA ASP A 147 27.38 11.43 22.54
C ASP A 147 27.22 12.32 21.29
N ASP A 148 26.46 11.86 20.29
CA ASP A 148 26.12 12.56 19.04
C ASP A 148 24.87 13.47 19.18
N GLU A 149 24.05 13.24 20.20
CA GLU A 149 22.80 13.97 20.42
C GLU A 149 23.02 15.40 20.91
N THR A 150 22.63 16.39 20.09
CA THR A 150 22.75 17.81 20.45
C THR A 150 21.58 18.23 21.33
N VAL A 151 21.82 18.48 22.62
CA VAL A 151 20.79 18.86 23.62
C VAL A 151 20.95 20.31 24.07
N TYR A 152 19.88 21.09 23.92
CA TYR A 152 19.76 22.47 24.41
C TYR A 152 18.91 22.51 25.68
N THR A 153 19.37 23.23 26.70
CA THR A 153 18.69 23.35 28.02
C THR A 153 18.30 24.77 28.38
N ASP A 154 18.47 25.72 27.45
CA ASP A 154 18.09 27.11 27.65
C ASP A 154 16.56 27.26 27.56
N THR A 155 16.01 28.02 28.52
CA THR A 155 14.58 28.18 28.70
C THR A 155 14.24 29.66 28.91
N LYS A 156 13.09 30.08 28.37
CA LYS A 156 12.49 31.40 28.61
C LYS A 156 11.17 31.22 29.36
N TYR A 157 10.73 32.26 30.07
CA TYR A 157 9.43 32.24 30.73
C TYR A 157 8.30 32.10 29.70
N TYR A 158 7.33 31.23 29.99
CA TYR A 158 6.18 30.96 29.15
C TYR A 158 4.88 31.27 29.88
N ASP A 159 4.03 32.09 29.28
CA ASP A 159 2.75 32.52 29.86
C ASP A 159 1.58 31.73 29.23
N ALA A 160 1.26 30.60 29.85
CA ALA A 160 0.20 29.71 29.41
C ALA A 160 -1.24 30.20 29.74
N GLN A 161 -1.44 31.44 30.22
CA GLN A 161 -2.77 31.90 30.68
C GLN A 161 -3.84 31.97 29.57
N TYR A 162 -3.43 31.91 28.31
CA TYR A 162 -4.30 31.93 27.13
C TYR A 162 -4.32 30.60 26.36
N ASP A 163 -3.53 29.61 26.76
CA ASP A 163 -3.54 28.28 26.15
C ASP A 163 -4.79 27.49 26.58
N THR A 164 -5.35 26.72 25.65
CA THR A 164 -6.29 25.64 26.00
C THR A 164 -5.52 24.55 26.74
N SER A 165 -6.05 24.04 27.85
CA SER A 165 -5.43 22.96 28.63
C SER A 165 -6.29 21.70 28.59
N ASN A 166 -5.66 20.52 28.69
CA ASN A 166 -6.35 19.25 28.91
C ASN A 166 -7.03 19.14 30.30
N GLY A 167 -6.82 20.10 31.20
CA GLY A 167 -7.45 20.15 32.52
C GLY A 167 -6.95 19.07 33.51
N ARG A 168 -5.89 18.33 33.15
CA ARG A 168 -5.28 17.27 33.96
C ARG A 168 -3.87 17.63 34.38
N ASP A 169 -3.02 17.98 33.41
CA ASP A 169 -1.63 18.38 33.62
C ASP A 169 -1.47 19.90 33.45
N THR A 170 -0.48 20.48 34.12
CA THR A 170 -0.16 21.92 34.00
C THR A 170 0.88 22.16 32.92
N ILE A 171 0.66 23.15 32.06
CA ILE A 171 1.63 23.60 31.06
C ILE A 171 2.84 24.24 31.76
N PRO A 172 4.08 23.77 31.53
CA PRO A 172 5.27 24.32 32.18
C PRO A 172 5.49 25.81 31.85
N ASP A 173 5.83 26.61 32.87
CA ASP A 173 6.14 28.05 32.76
C ASP A 173 7.52 28.35 32.12
N LYS A 174 8.11 27.33 31.49
CA LYS A 174 9.38 27.35 30.77
C LYS A 174 9.16 26.82 29.37
N GLU A 175 9.40 27.64 28.35
CA GLU A 175 9.54 27.17 26.97
C GLU A 175 11.03 26.94 26.70
N PRO A 176 11.48 25.72 26.34
CA PRO A 176 12.84 25.48 25.92
C PRO A 176 13.04 25.92 24.47
N TYR A 177 14.26 26.25 24.08
CA TYR A 177 14.57 26.65 22.70
C TYR A 177 15.98 26.26 22.25
N ALA A 178 16.16 26.10 20.95
CA ALA A 178 17.48 25.99 20.32
C ALA A 178 18.02 27.39 19.95
N PRO A 179 19.36 27.55 19.79
CA PRO A 179 19.98 28.82 19.42
C PRO A 179 19.33 29.42 18.17
N LEU A 180 18.86 30.67 18.29
CA LEU A 180 18.04 31.32 17.26
C LEU A 180 18.84 31.54 15.97
N GLU A 181 20.15 31.71 16.07
CA GLU A 181 21.08 31.78 14.94
C GLU A 181 21.12 30.53 14.05
N LEU A 182 20.57 29.41 14.51
CA LEU A 182 20.39 28.18 13.72
C LEU A 182 18.98 28.09 13.12
N SER A 183 18.02 28.92 13.56
CA SER A 183 16.63 28.81 13.14
C SER A 183 16.39 29.46 11.79
N ARG A 184 15.82 28.69 10.86
CA ARG A 184 15.29 29.25 9.61
C ARG A 184 14.17 30.26 9.87
N PHE A 185 13.29 29.96 10.82
CA PHE A 185 12.11 30.78 11.11
C PHE A 185 12.45 32.24 11.47
N GLU A 186 13.57 32.44 12.16
CA GLU A 186 14.07 33.79 12.53
C GLU A 186 14.82 34.49 11.38
N HIS A 187 15.21 33.75 10.32
CA HIS A 187 16.21 34.19 9.34
C HIS A 187 15.82 34.07 7.86
N PHE A 188 14.69 33.43 7.50
CA PHE A 188 14.25 33.21 6.11
C PHE A 188 14.14 34.49 5.25
N GLN A 189 14.00 35.66 5.86
CA GLN A 189 13.91 36.94 5.15
C GLN A 189 15.27 37.46 4.66
N ASP A 190 16.39 37.08 5.28
CA ASP A 190 17.73 37.48 4.83
C ASP A 190 18.32 36.43 3.90
N LYS A 191 18.22 36.72 2.59
CA LYS A 191 18.80 35.91 1.51
C LYS A 191 20.33 35.77 1.54
N ASN A 192 21.02 36.46 2.46
CA ASN A 192 22.47 36.39 2.67
C ASN A 192 22.83 35.71 4.00
N TYR A 193 21.84 35.24 4.76
CA TYR A 193 22.09 34.61 6.05
C TYR A 193 22.89 33.31 5.89
N ALA A 194 23.89 33.12 6.76
CA ALA A 194 24.77 31.96 6.74
C ALA A 194 24.75 31.28 8.12
N TYR A 195 24.09 30.13 8.20
CA TYR A 195 23.94 29.36 9.44
C TYR A 195 25.32 29.00 10.04
N PRO A 196 25.57 29.32 11.33
CA PRO A 196 26.76 28.87 12.04
C PRO A 196 26.94 27.35 11.97
N GLY A 197 28.07 26.90 11.46
CA GLY A 197 28.36 25.48 11.25
C GLY A 197 27.91 24.91 9.89
N GLY A 198 27.20 25.67 9.06
CA GLY A 198 26.77 25.26 7.72
C GLY A 198 25.27 24.95 7.61
N LEU A 199 24.83 24.62 6.39
CA LEU A 199 23.41 24.39 6.06
C LEU A 199 22.79 23.25 6.89
N ASP A 200 23.60 22.25 7.25
CA ASP A 200 23.16 21.04 7.95
C ASP A 200 23.09 21.23 9.47
N LYS A 201 23.53 22.40 9.98
CA LYS A 201 23.40 22.80 11.39
C LYS A 201 22.28 23.81 11.64
N ARG A 202 21.55 24.22 10.59
CA ARG A 202 20.26 24.91 10.74
C ARG A 202 19.22 23.96 11.34
N PHE A 203 18.12 24.52 11.85
CA PHE A 203 16.83 23.82 11.92
C PHE A 203 15.74 24.69 11.28
N ASP A 204 14.81 24.04 10.58
CA ASP A 204 13.73 24.67 9.84
C ASP A 204 12.44 24.75 10.69
N MET A 205 12.10 23.67 11.40
CA MET A 205 10.86 23.54 12.17
C MET A 205 11.07 22.96 13.59
N TYR A 206 10.11 23.21 14.48
CA TYR A 206 10.03 22.61 15.81
C TYR A 206 8.96 21.49 15.85
N MET A 207 9.30 20.35 16.46
CA MET A 207 8.30 19.40 16.96
C MET A 207 8.05 19.73 18.43
N TRP A 208 6.99 20.49 18.73
CA TRP A 208 6.75 21.11 20.03
C TRP A 208 5.76 20.30 20.88
N ALA A 209 6.26 19.25 21.52
CA ALA A 209 5.53 18.48 22.52
C ALA A 209 5.32 19.30 23.80
N THR A 210 4.05 19.53 24.17
CA THR A 210 3.67 20.36 25.33
C THR A 210 2.86 19.58 26.36
N GLN A 211 3.40 19.42 27.57
CA GLN A 211 2.65 18.85 28.70
C GLN A 211 1.43 19.71 29.05
N GLY A 212 0.25 19.10 29.25
CA GLY A 212 -0.96 19.81 29.68
C GLY A 212 -1.72 20.59 28.61
N PHE A 213 -1.19 20.62 27.38
CA PHE A 213 -1.90 21.02 26.16
C PHE A 213 -2.99 19.98 25.81
N PRO A 214 -3.98 20.26 24.93
CA PRO A 214 -5.08 19.34 24.67
C PRO A 214 -4.62 17.99 24.10
N ASP A 215 -5.31 16.90 24.48
CA ASP A 215 -5.02 15.55 23.98
C ASP A 215 -5.49 15.32 22.53
N ILE A 216 -6.27 16.24 21.97
CA ILE A 216 -6.75 16.25 20.57
C ILE A 216 -6.72 17.70 20.06
N GLY A 217 -6.18 17.90 18.85
CA GLY A 217 -5.92 19.21 18.24
C GLY A 217 -4.50 19.73 18.53
N GLY A 218 -3.94 20.52 17.61
CA GLY A 218 -2.63 21.13 17.73
C GLY A 218 -2.63 22.63 17.40
N CYS A 219 -1.45 23.14 17.04
CA CYS A 219 -1.25 24.38 16.29
C CYS A 219 -0.04 24.20 15.35
N GLY A 220 -0.19 24.56 14.08
CA GLY A 220 0.82 24.30 13.04
C GLY A 220 1.28 25.52 12.27
N GLY A 221 2.27 25.32 11.39
CA GLY A 221 2.77 26.31 10.46
C GLY A 221 4.23 26.11 10.06
N ASP A 222 4.81 27.16 9.50
CA ASP A 222 6.19 27.24 9.02
C ASP A 222 7.26 27.26 10.11
N TRP A 223 6.87 27.38 11.38
CA TRP A 223 7.74 27.21 12.55
C TRP A 223 7.74 25.78 13.09
N GLY A 224 6.94 24.89 12.48
CA GLY A 224 6.68 23.54 12.97
C GLY A 224 5.30 23.37 13.58
N GLN A 225 5.16 22.36 14.44
CA GLN A 225 3.87 21.87 14.93
C GLN A 225 3.92 21.75 16.47
N ARG A 226 2.85 22.14 17.15
CA ARG A 226 2.68 22.04 18.61
C ARG A 226 1.47 21.17 18.94
N LEU A 227 1.71 20.04 19.58
CA LEU A 227 0.71 19.12 20.08
C LEU A 227 1.03 18.78 21.54
N SER A 228 0.14 18.05 22.22
CA SER A 228 0.44 17.54 23.56
C SER A 228 1.56 16.51 23.56
N ASP A 229 2.29 16.42 24.67
CA ASP A 229 3.28 15.36 24.89
C ASP A 229 2.64 13.96 24.90
N THR A 230 1.39 13.86 25.36
CA THR A 230 0.56 12.66 25.25
C THR A 230 0.23 12.31 23.80
N ALA A 231 -0.24 13.26 22.97
CA ALA A 231 -0.55 13.00 21.57
C ALA A 231 0.67 12.51 20.78
N TYR A 232 1.82 13.19 20.92
CA TYR A 232 3.06 12.77 20.26
C TYR A 232 3.50 11.36 20.68
N LEU A 233 3.44 11.01 21.97
CA LEU A 233 3.77 9.66 22.44
C LEU A 233 2.75 8.60 21.98
N SER A 234 1.47 8.97 21.78
CA SER A 234 0.45 8.09 21.21
C SER A 234 0.62 7.84 19.70
N MET A 235 1.20 8.79 18.96
CA MET A 235 1.52 8.62 17.53
C MET A 235 2.59 7.55 17.30
N LEU A 236 3.53 7.39 18.24
CA LEU A 236 4.52 6.29 18.20
C LEU A 236 3.86 4.90 18.33
N GLY A 237 2.66 4.84 18.91
CA GLY A 237 1.81 3.65 18.95
C GLY A 237 0.83 3.54 17.78
N GLY A 238 0.94 4.38 16.75
CA GLY A 238 0.07 4.40 15.57
C GLY A 238 -1.24 5.20 15.71
N PHE A 239 -1.48 5.88 16.84
CA PHE A 239 -2.74 6.58 17.09
C PHE A 239 -2.66 8.09 16.83
N GLY A 240 -3.59 8.62 16.02
CA GLY A 240 -3.89 10.06 15.95
C GLY A 240 -3.03 10.90 15.01
N SER A 241 -2.19 10.29 14.16
CA SER A 241 -1.30 10.97 13.20
C SER A 241 -1.98 12.06 12.35
N HIS A 242 -3.26 11.89 12.00
CA HIS A 242 -4.05 12.88 11.25
C HIS A 242 -4.06 14.30 11.85
N VAL A 243 -3.84 14.45 13.17
CA VAL A 243 -3.67 15.78 13.79
C VAL A 243 -2.32 16.39 13.39
N LEU A 244 -1.24 15.62 13.41
CA LEU A 244 0.08 16.09 12.96
C LEU A 244 0.06 16.47 11.46
N GLU A 245 -0.62 15.67 10.63
CA GLU A 245 -0.81 15.97 9.21
C GLU A 245 -1.56 17.29 8.99
N HIS A 246 -2.63 17.54 9.74
CA HIS A 246 -3.36 18.81 9.73
C HIS A 246 -2.44 19.99 10.06
N GLU A 247 -1.63 19.87 11.13
CA GLU A 247 -0.68 20.92 11.52
C GLU A 247 0.47 21.11 10.48
N ILE A 248 0.82 20.08 9.70
CA ILE A 248 1.78 20.17 8.58
C ILE A 248 1.16 20.85 7.36
N GLY A 249 -0.12 20.62 7.05
CA GLY A 249 -0.85 21.29 5.97
C GLY A 249 -0.82 22.83 6.10
N HIS A 250 -0.89 23.36 7.32
CA HIS A 250 -0.67 24.78 7.59
C HIS A 250 0.73 25.28 7.21
N GLY A 251 1.76 24.43 7.35
CA GLY A 251 3.12 24.72 6.91
C GLY A 251 3.25 24.86 5.38
N PHE A 252 2.43 24.15 4.60
CA PHE A 252 2.31 24.37 3.15
C PHE A 252 1.44 25.58 2.77
N GLY A 253 0.75 26.20 3.73
CA GLY A 253 -0.09 27.39 3.54
C GLY A 253 -1.60 27.10 3.49
N MET A 254 -2.05 25.91 3.89
CA MET A 254 -3.48 25.60 4.00
C MET A 254 -4.13 26.23 5.24
N THR A 255 -5.46 26.30 5.24
CA THR A 255 -6.28 27.05 6.21
C THR A 255 -7.39 26.18 6.79
N ASP A 256 -7.69 26.31 8.09
CA ASP A 256 -8.73 25.55 8.79
C ASP A 256 -10.13 25.79 8.20
N PHE A 257 -11.02 24.80 8.25
CA PHE A 257 -12.44 24.96 7.90
C PHE A 257 -13.36 24.81 9.12
N TYR A 258 -13.46 25.87 9.94
CA TYR A 258 -14.33 25.92 11.13
C TYR A 258 -15.76 26.42 10.86
N GLY A 259 -15.93 27.28 9.86
CA GLY A 259 -17.23 27.84 9.47
C GLY A 259 -18.07 26.89 8.60
N GLY A 260 -19.34 27.21 8.43
CA GLY A 260 -20.27 26.48 7.56
C GLY A 260 -20.01 26.63 6.06
N GLU A 261 -20.86 26.00 5.26
CA GLU A 261 -20.77 26.01 3.79
C GLU A 261 -20.81 27.46 3.24
N GLY A 262 -19.73 27.89 2.58
CA GLY A 262 -19.60 29.22 2.03
C GLY A 262 -19.44 30.36 3.06
N GLU A 263 -19.27 30.05 4.35
CA GLU A 263 -18.98 31.05 5.39
C GLU A 263 -17.52 31.53 5.31
N MET A 264 -17.20 32.61 6.04
CA MET A 264 -15.91 33.30 5.91
C MET A 264 -14.74 32.37 6.29
N ASP A 265 -14.79 31.82 7.48
CA ASP A 265 -13.92 30.78 8.05
C ASP A 265 -14.32 29.35 7.64
N GLY A 266 -15.23 29.23 6.65
CA GLY A 266 -15.82 27.98 6.20
C GLY A 266 -15.19 27.36 4.95
N PHE A 267 -15.86 26.31 4.48
CA PHE A 267 -15.48 25.45 3.35
C PHE A 267 -16.26 25.80 2.07
N PRO A 268 -15.79 25.39 0.86
CA PRO A 268 -16.43 25.77 -0.40
C PRO A 268 -17.89 25.29 -0.55
N PRO A 269 -18.76 26.07 -1.24
CA PRO A 269 -20.12 25.65 -1.56
C PRO A 269 -20.18 24.32 -2.31
N GLY A 270 -21.11 23.44 -1.93
CA GLY A 270 -21.16 22.06 -2.40
C GLY A 270 -20.23 21.07 -1.68
N GLY A 271 -19.38 21.53 -0.77
CA GLY A 271 -18.43 20.69 -0.03
C GLY A 271 -17.14 20.39 -0.79
N PHE A 272 -16.43 19.36 -0.35
CA PHE A 272 -15.20 18.90 -1.00
C PHE A 272 -15.51 17.87 -2.10
N PRO A 273 -15.03 18.07 -3.34
CA PRO A 273 -15.06 17.05 -4.39
C PRO A 273 -14.07 15.90 -4.07
N GLY A 274 -14.35 14.71 -4.64
CA GLY A 274 -13.60 13.47 -4.36
C GLY A 274 -14.33 12.48 -3.46
N GLY A 275 -15.34 12.93 -2.70
CA GLY A 275 -16.21 12.06 -1.88
C GLY A 275 -15.71 11.83 -0.44
N GLU A 276 -14.47 12.21 -0.14
CA GLU A 276 -13.95 12.39 1.21
C GLU A 276 -13.93 13.90 1.57
N ASN A 277 -13.84 14.25 2.86
CA ASN A 277 -13.65 15.64 3.29
C ASN A 277 -12.17 15.99 3.40
N SER A 278 -11.83 17.28 3.27
CA SER A 278 -10.46 17.76 3.50
C SER A 278 -9.97 17.49 4.93
N ILE A 279 -8.73 17.02 5.10
CA ILE A 279 -8.08 16.90 6.41
C ILE A 279 -8.01 18.25 7.14
N MET A 280 -7.97 19.36 6.40
CA MET A 280 -7.96 20.73 6.93
C MET A 280 -9.33 21.17 7.52
N MET A 281 -10.37 20.35 7.37
CA MET A 281 -11.55 20.40 8.23
C MET A 281 -11.33 19.44 9.40
N ALA A 282 -10.89 19.99 10.54
CA ALA A 282 -10.42 19.23 11.69
C ALA A 282 -11.40 18.12 12.13
N GLY A 283 -10.90 16.87 12.16
CA GLY A 283 -11.67 15.69 12.55
C GLY A 283 -12.68 15.16 11.51
N SER A 284 -12.70 15.70 10.28
CA SER A 284 -13.59 15.22 9.20
C SER A 284 -12.98 14.13 8.31
N ALA A 285 -11.66 13.94 8.38
CA ALA A 285 -10.88 12.90 7.73
C ALA A 285 -9.72 12.44 8.62
N ALA A 286 -9.23 11.22 8.39
CA ALA A 286 -8.18 10.57 9.19
C ALA A 286 -6.84 10.37 8.44
N LYS A 287 -6.70 10.98 7.25
CA LYS A 287 -5.55 10.90 6.33
C LYS A 287 -5.53 12.13 5.43
N ILE A 288 -4.41 12.36 4.73
CA ILE A 288 -4.34 13.34 3.63
C ILE A 288 -5.21 12.81 2.46
N THR A 289 -6.33 13.45 2.18
CA THR A 289 -7.25 13.01 1.13
C THR A 289 -6.80 13.44 -0.26
N ASP A 290 -7.43 12.92 -1.31
CA ASP A 290 -7.12 13.33 -2.68
C ASP A 290 -7.50 14.79 -2.93
N PHE A 291 -8.50 15.32 -2.20
CA PHE A 291 -8.78 16.75 -2.21
C PHE A 291 -7.60 17.58 -1.68
N ASP A 292 -7.01 17.14 -0.56
CA ASP A 292 -5.87 17.83 0.05
C ASP A 292 -4.63 17.76 -0.85
N GLY A 293 -4.38 16.59 -1.46
CA GLY A 293 -3.31 16.41 -2.46
C GLY A 293 -3.48 17.31 -3.68
N TRP A 294 -4.70 17.47 -4.21
CA TRP A 294 -4.97 18.42 -5.28
C TRP A 294 -4.89 19.88 -4.82
N MET A 295 -5.32 20.21 -3.60
CA MET A 295 -5.17 21.57 -3.06
C MET A 295 -3.70 21.96 -2.86
N LEU A 296 -2.86 21.01 -2.42
CA LEU A 296 -1.41 21.18 -2.30
C LEU A 296 -0.76 21.48 -3.66
N ARG A 297 -1.12 20.70 -4.69
CA ARG A 297 -0.73 20.92 -6.09
C ARG A 297 -1.16 22.29 -6.60
N TYR A 298 -2.40 22.71 -6.31
CA TYR A 298 -2.91 24.04 -6.68
C TYR A 298 -2.06 25.16 -6.06
N ILE A 299 -1.78 25.06 -4.76
CA ILE A 299 -0.95 26.05 -4.04
C ILE A 299 0.43 26.15 -4.68
N TRP A 300 1.08 25.02 -4.99
CA TRP A 300 2.35 25.01 -5.69
C TRP A 300 2.27 25.73 -7.05
N SER A 301 1.31 25.39 -7.89
CA SER A 301 1.17 25.99 -9.23
C SER A 301 0.99 27.50 -9.22
N GLU A 302 0.26 28.04 -8.24
CA GLU A 302 0.11 29.49 -8.05
C GLU A 302 1.43 30.14 -7.53
N ILE A 303 2.05 29.59 -6.48
CA ILE A 303 3.23 30.23 -5.86
C ILE A 303 4.56 29.99 -6.58
N LYS A 304 4.72 28.91 -7.36
CA LYS A 304 6.03 28.53 -7.94
C LYS A 304 6.61 29.60 -8.88
N ASN A 305 5.73 30.42 -9.48
CA ASN A 305 6.08 31.46 -10.44
C ASN A 305 6.36 32.82 -9.78
N ASP A 306 6.27 32.92 -8.44
CA ASP A 306 6.61 34.13 -7.68
C ASP A 306 8.02 34.63 -8.03
N GLU A 307 8.15 35.90 -8.44
CA GLU A 307 9.44 36.43 -8.89
C GLU A 307 10.50 36.31 -7.78
N GLY A 308 11.57 35.56 -8.06
CA GLY A 308 12.66 35.31 -7.12
C GLY A 308 12.27 34.55 -5.85
N ARG A 309 11.32 33.61 -5.94
CA ARG A 309 11.00 32.64 -4.86
C ARG A 309 11.70 31.29 -5.07
N PHE A 310 11.44 30.62 -6.19
CA PHE A 310 12.02 29.30 -6.54
C PHE A 310 12.89 29.39 -7.80
N ASP A 311 13.89 28.51 -7.93
CA ASP A 311 14.71 28.40 -9.15
C ASP A 311 14.31 27.17 -9.97
N LEU A 312 13.26 27.32 -10.80
CA LEU A 312 12.78 26.26 -11.71
C LEU A 312 13.72 26.01 -12.91
N SER A 313 14.93 26.58 -12.93
CA SER A 313 15.92 26.38 -14.01
C SER A 313 17.04 25.40 -13.68
N ALA A 314 17.23 25.10 -12.38
CA ALA A 314 18.14 24.06 -11.94
C ALA A 314 17.55 22.66 -12.26
N PRO A 315 18.33 21.72 -12.84
CA PRO A 315 17.90 20.32 -12.91
C PRO A 315 17.74 19.75 -11.49
N ALA A 316 16.92 18.72 -11.34
CA ALA A 316 16.85 17.94 -10.12
C ALA A 316 18.26 17.43 -9.74
N PRO A 317 18.57 17.27 -8.43
CA PRO A 317 19.74 16.49 -8.03
C PRO A 317 19.65 15.12 -8.69
N ALA A 318 20.79 14.57 -9.14
CA ALA A 318 20.80 13.22 -9.71
C ALA A 318 20.29 12.23 -8.65
N ALA A 319 19.35 11.37 -9.04
CA ALA A 319 18.85 10.33 -8.14
C ALA A 319 20.03 9.51 -7.61
N SER A 320 20.08 9.32 -6.29
CA SER A 320 21.12 8.49 -5.67
C SER A 320 21.03 7.08 -6.24
N LEU A 321 22.11 6.62 -6.84
CA LEU A 321 22.21 5.26 -7.34
C LEU A 321 22.59 4.36 -6.18
N LYS A 322 21.64 3.53 -5.69
CA LYS A 322 21.96 2.48 -4.71
C LYS A 322 23.20 1.71 -5.17
N GLY A 323 24.15 1.51 -4.28
CA GLY A 323 25.47 0.95 -4.53
C GLY A 323 26.58 1.95 -4.92
N ASP A 324 26.28 3.12 -5.48
CA ASP A 324 27.29 4.12 -5.92
C ASP A 324 27.81 4.97 -4.74
N VAL A 325 28.55 4.32 -3.84
CA VAL A 325 29.06 4.95 -2.61
C VAL A 325 30.13 6.02 -2.88
N ASN A 326 30.65 6.07 -4.11
CA ASN A 326 31.65 7.04 -4.54
C ASN A 326 31.05 8.23 -5.34
N ALA A 327 29.78 8.14 -5.72
CA ALA A 327 29.01 9.14 -6.47
C ALA A 327 29.62 9.50 -7.84
N ASP A 328 30.14 8.50 -8.59
CA ASP A 328 30.62 8.69 -9.96
C ASP A 328 29.52 8.54 -11.04
N GLY A 329 28.34 8.08 -10.64
CA GLY A 329 27.19 7.78 -11.48
C GLY A 329 27.12 6.32 -11.94
N SER A 330 27.97 5.42 -11.41
CA SER A 330 27.99 4.01 -11.82
C SER A 330 28.41 3.03 -10.71
N PHE A 331 27.43 2.31 -10.16
CA PHE A 331 27.69 1.21 -9.23
C PHE A 331 28.62 0.15 -9.85
N ASN A 332 29.79 -0.05 -9.23
CA ASN A 332 30.80 -0.98 -9.72
C ASN A 332 31.69 -1.55 -8.60
N VAL A 333 32.77 -2.25 -8.98
CA VAL A 333 33.72 -2.87 -8.03
C VAL A 333 34.51 -1.82 -7.23
N ALA A 334 34.63 -0.58 -7.72
CA ALA A 334 35.22 0.53 -6.97
C ALA A 334 34.46 0.80 -5.66
N ASP A 335 33.12 0.80 -5.71
CA ASP A 335 32.25 1.08 -4.56
C ASP A 335 32.35 -0.02 -3.50
N LEU A 336 32.31 -1.29 -3.93
CA LEU A 336 32.52 -2.44 -3.05
C LEU A 336 33.88 -2.38 -2.34
N VAL A 337 34.93 -1.91 -3.03
CA VAL A 337 36.26 -1.72 -2.43
C VAL A 337 36.30 -0.49 -1.51
N LEU A 338 35.54 0.56 -1.81
CA LEU A 338 35.48 1.77 -1.00
C LEU A 338 34.70 1.54 0.31
N LEU A 339 33.52 0.89 0.25
CA LEU A 339 32.80 0.42 1.44
C LEU A 339 33.64 -0.57 2.25
N GLN A 340 34.31 -1.54 1.61
CA GLN A 340 35.22 -2.45 2.31
C GLN A 340 36.37 -1.71 3.01
N HIS A 341 36.95 -0.67 2.40
CA HIS A 341 37.99 0.12 3.03
C HIS A 341 37.47 0.97 4.20
N TRP A 342 36.24 1.50 4.10
CA TRP A 342 35.58 2.24 5.16
C TRP A 342 35.27 1.35 6.37
N LEU A 343 34.68 0.17 6.15
CA LEU A 343 34.43 -0.86 7.18
C LEU A 343 35.71 -1.39 7.84
N LEU A 344 36.85 -1.31 7.15
CA LEU A 344 38.18 -1.63 7.70
C LEU A 344 38.84 -0.46 8.45
N GLY A 345 38.14 0.67 8.63
CA GLY A 345 38.60 1.83 9.40
C GLY A 345 39.80 2.54 8.76
N ARG A 346 39.85 2.64 7.44
CA ARG A 346 40.97 3.28 6.73
C ARG A 346 40.81 4.78 6.59
N ASP A 347 41.83 5.54 7.02
CA ASP A 347 41.90 7.01 6.91
C ASP A 347 41.72 7.57 5.48
N ASP A 348 41.92 6.73 4.44
CA ASP A 348 41.79 7.10 3.03
C ASP A 348 40.46 6.68 2.36
N ALA A 349 39.49 6.18 3.14
CA ALA A 349 38.16 5.80 2.67
C ALA A 349 37.09 6.78 3.14
N VAL A 350 36.50 7.52 2.19
CA VAL A 350 35.37 8.44 2.42
C VAL A 350 34.26 8.04 1.46
N LEU A 351 33.08 7.72 2.00
CA LEU A 351 31.87 7.52 1.20
C LEU A 351 31.34 8.90 0.79
N ALA A 352 31.07 9.10 -0.49
CA ALA A 352 30.52 10.35 -1.02
C ALA A 352 29.00 10.39 -0.86
N ASP A 353 28.35 9.25 -1.09
CA ASP A 353 27.01 8.94 -0.63
C ASP A 353 27.09 7.69 0.25
N TRP A 354 26.77 7.83 1.54
CA TRP A 354 26.75 6.71 2.46
C TRP A 354 25.38 6.01 2.49
N LYS A 355 24.28 6.69 2.14
CA LYS A 355 22.95 6.06 2.02
C LYS A 355 22.86 5.20 0.76
N ALA A 356 23.61 5.53 -0.28
CA ALA A 356 23.86 4.61 -1.40
C ALA A 356 24.57 3.31 -0.97
N ALA A 357 25.26 3.30 0.18
CA ALA A 357 25.93 2.11 0.70
C ALA A 357 25.00 1.21 1.54
N ASP A 358 23.91 1.74 2.10
CA ASP A 358 22.88 0.98 2.81
C ASP A 358 22.04 0.21 1.79
N LEU A 359 22.15 -1.11 1.85
CA LEU A 359 21.47 -2.05 0.95
C LEU A 359 20.65 -3.09 1.74
N CYS A 360 20.60 -2.97 3.07
CA CYS A 360 19.67 -3.68 3.95
C CYS A 360 18.43 -2.85 4.31
N GLU A 361 18.54 -1.53 4.16
CA GLU A 361 17.57 -0.50 4.55
C GLU A 361 17.35 -0.47 6.08
N ASP A 362 18.46 -0.52 6.83
CA ASP A 362 18.48 -0.44 8.30
C ASP A 362 19.09 0.86 8.87
N ASP A 363 19.43 1.84 8.01
CA ASP A 363 20.16 3.10 8.31
C ASP A 363 21.54 2.85 8.98
N GLY A 364 22.02 1.61 8.98
CA GLY A 364 23.37 1.20 9.34
C GLY A 364 24.32 1.16 8.14
N LEU A 365 25.57 0.77 8.42
CA LEU A 365 26.54 0.31 7.40
C LEU A 365 27.46 -0.74 8.01
N ASP A 366 27.29 -2.00 7.63
CA ASP A 366 28.09 -3.11 8.15
C ASP A 366 28.50 -4.17 7.09
N VAL A 367 28.76 -5.40 7.53
CA VAL A 367 29.13 -6.53 6.67
C VAL A 367 27.95 -7.07 5.84
N PHE A 368 26.69 -6.83 6.24
CA PHE A 368 25.49 -7.24 5.50
C PHE A 368 25.34 -6.42 4.21
N ASP A 369 25.53 -5.10 4.27
CA ASP A 369 25.60 -4.24 3.08
C ASP A 369 26.69 -4.67 2.12
N LEU A 370 27.90 -4.89 2.65
CA LEU A 370 29.03 -5.36 1.85
C LEU A 370 28.75 -6.73 1.22
N CYS A 371 27.96 -7.59 1.86
CA CYS A 371 27.50 -8.85 1.30
C CYS A 371 26.43 -8.64 0.22
N ARG A 372 25.44 -7.75 0.42
CA ARG A 372 24.39 -7.44 -0.57
C ARG A 372 24.96 -6.74 -1.81
N MET A 373 25.82 -5.75 -1.61
CA MET A 373 26.61 -5.08 -2.64
C MET A 373 27.41 -6.07 -3.49
N ARG A 374 28.07 -7.03 -2.82
CA ARG A 374 28.83 -8.09 -3.49
C ARG A 374 27.94 -9.09 -4.23
N LYS A 375 26.74 -9.37 -3.74
CA LYS A 375 25.74 -10.22 -4.39
C LYS A 375 25.29 -9.58 -5.72
N LEU A 376 24.85 -8.32 -5.68
CA LEU A 376 24.44 -7.55 -6.87
C LEU A 376 25.52 -7.53 -7.97
N LEU A 377 26.78 -7.24 -7.61
CA LEU A 377 27.92 -7.22 -8.55
C LEU A 377 28.32 -8.60 -9.11
N LEU A 378 27.88 -9.70 -8.50
CA LEU A 378 28.15 -11.07 -8.99
C LEU A 378 27.01 -11.61 -9.87
N GLU A 379 25.78 -11.20 -9.59
CA GLU A 379 24.57 -11.63 -10.31
C GLU A 379 24.28 -10.74 -11.53
N GLY A 380 24.84 -9.52 -11.57
CA GLY A 380 24.67 -8.58 -12.68
C GLY A 380 23.37 -7.79 -12.62
N GLU A 381 22.70 -7.80 -11.46
CA GLU A 381 21.51 -7.02 -11.17
C GLU A 381 21.84 -5.52 -11.17
N SER A 382 20.97 -4.72 -11.80
CA SER A 382 21.02 -3.26 -11.70
C SER A 382 20.41 -2.83 -10.37
N PRO A 383 21.10 -2.03 -9.54
CA PRO A 383 20.51 -1.47 -8.31
C PRO A 383 19.56 -0.30 -8.59
N TYR A 384 19.46 0.18 -9.84
CA TYR A 384 18.21 0.77 -10.30
C TYR A 384 17.17 -0.34 -10.46
N GLU A 385 16.33 -0.53 -9.45
CA GLU A 385 14.91 -0.72 -9.74
C GLU A 385 14.38 0.63 -10.26
N GLU A 386 13.63 0.64 -11.37
CA GLU A 386 12.81 1.82 -11.67
C GLU A 386 11.78 1.98 -10.55
N PRO A 387 11.48 3.21 -10.09
CA PRO A 387 10.47 3.42 -9.05
C PRO A 387 9.12 2.93 -9.57
N GLN A 388 8.73 1.75 -9.12
CA GLN A 388 7.42 1.21 -9.42
C GLN A 388 6.40 2.12 -8.73
N GLY A 389 5.47 2.67 -9.50
CA GLY A 389 4.53 3.68 -9.01
C GLY A 389 3.59 3.16 -7.92
N SER A 390 2.54 3.91 -7.60
CA SER A 390 1.48 3.42 -6.72
C SER A 390 1.01 2.02 -7.13
N PHE A 391 0.87 1.13 -6.16
CA PHE A 391 0.02 -0.05 -6.34
C PHE A 391 -1.39 0.44 -6.65
N ILE A 392 -2.05 -0.18 -7.63
CA ILE A 392 -3.44 0.15 -7.97
C ILE A 392 -4.35 -0.07 -6.76
N THR A 393 -5.44 0.69 -6.68
CA THR A 393 -6.41 0.54 -5.58
C THR A 393 -6.93 -0.90 -5.48
N ALA A 394 -6.73 -1.53 -4.34
CA ALA A 394 -7.37 -2.80 -3.99
C ALA A 394 -8.90 -2.65 -4.01
N ASN A 395 -9.57 -3.38 -4.92
CA ASN A 395 -11.02 -3.26 -5.08
C ASN A 395 -11.82 -4.24 -4.21
N MET A 396 -11.15 -5.24 -3.63
CA MET A 396 -11.78 -6.27 -2.78
C MET A 396 -12.25 -5.78 -1.40
N ALA A 397 -11.73 -4.67 -0.88
CA ALA A 397 -12.22 -4.09 0.39
C ALA A 397 -13.74 -3.79 0.38
N LYS A 398 -14.33 -3.56 -0.81
CA LYS A 398 -15.78 -3.34 -1.03
C LYS A 398 -16.64 -4.60 -0.83
N HIS A 399 -16.03 -5.78 -0.70
CA HIS A 399 -16.68 -7.09 -0.62
C HIS A 399 -16.82 -7.66 0.80
N GLY A 400 -16.41 -6.92 1.83
CA GLY A 400 -16.55 -7.34 3.22
C GLY A 400 -15.46 -8.31 3.71
N ALA A 401 -14.34 -8.36 2.99
CA ALA A 401 -13.07 -8.88 3.44
C ALA A 401 -12.70 -8.36 4.84
N SER A 402 -11.87 -9.10 5.57
CA SER A 402 -11.27 -8.65 6.83
C SER A 402 -9.75 -8.74 6.85
N LEU A 403 -9.17 -9.61 6.03
CA LEU A 403 -7.73 -9.62 5.79
C LEU A 403 -7.42 -8.50 4.77
N PRO A 404 -6.63 -7.47 5.12
CA PRO A 404 -6.27 -6.42 4.18
C PRO A 404 -5.36 -6.97 3.08
N THR A 405 -5.59 -6.53 1.84
CA THR A 405 -4.87 -6.99 0.65
C THR A 405 -3.58 -6.20 0.38
N GLN A 406 -3.41 -5.08 1.07
CA GLN A 406 -2.29 -4.15 0.95
C GLN A 406 -1.91 -3.62 2.35
N GLY A 407 -0.63 -3.32 2.57
CA GLY A 407 -0.08 -2.96 3.86
C GLY A 407 0.03 -4.14 4.83
N ARG A 408 -0.02 -3.85 6.13
CA ARG A 408 0.13 -4.87 7.20
C ARG A 408 -1.13 -5.72 7.30
N ALA A 409 -0.95 -7.03 7.15
CA ALA A 409 -1.99 -8.04 7.33
C ALA A 409 -1.58 -8.98 8.48
N LYS A 410 -2.50 -9.27 9.40
CA LYS A 410 -2.22 -10.07 10.60
C LYS A 410 -3.02 -11.38 10.65
N MET A 411 -2.47 -12.37 11.33
CA MET A 411 -3.08 -13.69 11.44
C MET A 411 -2.89 -14.30 12.83
N VAL A 412 -4.00 -14.64 13.49
CA VAL A 412 -3.99 -15.45 14.72
C VAL A 412 -4.10 -16.92 14.33
N ILE A 413 -3.21 -17.78 14.81
CA ILE A 413 -3.29 -19.23 14.56
C ILE A 413 -3.42 -19.98 15.88
N PHE A 414 -4.51 -20.72 16.06
CA PHE A 414 -4.68 -21.68 17.13
C PHE A 414 -4.42 -23.10 16.62
N TYR A 415 -3.35 -23.71 17.14
CA TYR A 415 -2.98 -25.10 16.88
C TYR A 415 -3.58 -25.99 17.98
N VAL A 416 -4.71 -26.64 17.70
CA VAL A 416 -5.63 -27.17 18.73
C VAL A 416 -5.60 -28.70 18.81
N ASP A 417 -5.14 -29.23 19.94
CA ASP A 417 -5.41 -30.61 20.35
C ASP A 417 -6.82 -30.72 21.00
N PHE A 418 -7.50 -31.85 20.84
CA PHE A 418 -8.65 -32.23 21.67
C PHE A 418 -8.22 -33.23 22.76
N PRO A 419 -8.97 -33.41 23.86
CA PRO A 419 -8.70 -34.42 24.89
C PRO A 419 -8.64 -35.87 24.35
N ASP A 420 -9.34 -36.15 23.26
CA ASP A 420 -9.46 -37.47 22.64
C ASP A 420 -9.01 -37.57 21.17
N CYS A 421 -8.65 -36.46 20.52
CA CYS A 421 -8.08 -36.41 19.18
C CYS A 421 -6.87 -35.47 19.19
N LYS A 422 -5.69 -35.97 18.79
CA LYS A 422 -4.40 -35.27 18.93
C LYS A 422 -3.49 -35.46 17.72
N TYR A 423 -2.64 -34.48 17.48
CA TYR A 423 -1.61 -34.52 16.44
C TYR A 423 -0.59 -35.64 16.70
N ASP A 424 -0.09 -36.28 15.64
CA ASP A 424 1.02 -37.24 15.74
C ASP A 424 2.38 -36.54 15.80
N TYR A 425 2.60 -35.54 14.94
CA TYR A 425 3.74 -34.65 15.04
C TYR A 425 3.37 -33.42 15.90
N SER A 426 4.27 -33.08 16.82
CA SER A 426 4.04 -32.10 17.87
C SER A 426 5.17 -31.07 17.85
N PRO A 427 5.16 -30.13 16.89
CA PRO A 427 6.15 -29.06 16.82
C PRO A 427 6.15 -28.19 18.08
N SER A 428 7.26 -27.50 18.32
CA SER A 428 7.34 -26.42 19.31
C SER A 428 6.60 -25.16 18.81
N THR A 429 6.35 -24.21 19.71
CA THR A 429 5.73 -22.93 19.33
C THR A 429 6.64 -22.13 18.40
N GLU A 430 7.96 -22.21 18.58
CA GLU A 430 8.97 -21.59 17.74
C GLU A 430 9.02 -22.24 16.34
N GLU A 431 8.96 -23.58 16.27
CA GLU A 431 8.82 -24.31 14.99
C GLU A 431 7.52 -23.92 14.27
N LEU A 432 6.40 -23.79 14.99
CA LEU A 432 5.11 -23.38 14.42
C LEU A 432 5.12 -21.96 13.84
N ASN A 433 5.66 -20.99 14.59
CA ASN A 433 5.78 -19.61 14.11
C ASN A 433 6.78 -19.53 12.93
N SER A 434 7.88 -20.28 12.95
CA SER A 434 8.83 -20.34 11.84
C SER A 434 8.26 -21.00 10.57
N ILE A 435 7.31 -21.94 10.70
CA ILE A 435 6.60 -22.55 9.56
C ILE A 435 5.51 -21.61 9.04
N SER A 436 4.80 -20.91 9.92
CA SER A 436 3.67 -20.05 9.50
C SER A 436 4.13 -18.69 8.96
N PHE A 437 5.13 -18.07 9.60
CA PHE A 437 5.55 -16.68 9.37
C PHE A 437 7.06 -16.52 9.16
N GLY A 438 7.76 -17.59 8.78
CA GLY A 438 9.19 -17.53 8.44
C GLY A 438 9.46 -16.66 7.20
N ALA A 439 10.65 -16.04 7.15
CA ALA A 439 11.12 -15.33 5.95
C ALA A 439 11.29 -16.29 4.75
N ALA A 440 11.32 -15.74 3.54
CA ALA A 440 11.44 -16.53 2.31
C ALA A 440 12.76 -17.33 2.24
N ASP A 441 12.67 -18.59 1.82
CA ASP A 441 13.81 -19.51 1.68
C ASP A 441 13.63 -20.42 0.46
N GLU A 442 14.21 -20.02 -0.67
CA GLU A 442 14.27 -20.83 -1.89
C GLU A 442 15.00 -22.17 -1.72
N SER A 443 15.82 -22.33 -0.68
CA SER A 443 16.48 -23.60 -0.36
C SER A 443 15.59 -24.56 0.46
N SER A 444 14.44 -24.08 0.95
CA SER A 444 13.49 -24.87 1.72
C SER A 444 12.95 -26.04 0.90
N GLN A 445 12.85 -27.20 1.53
CA GLN A 445 12.22 -28.36 0.90
C GLN A 445 10.73 -28.10 0.61
N CYS A 446 10.10 -27.17 1.33
CA CYS A 446 8.70 -26.81 1.17
C CYS A 446 8.46 -25.61 0.22
N TYR A 447 9.51 -24.89 -0.22
CA TYR A 447 9.40 -23.79 -1.19
C TYR A 447 8.56 -24.17 -2.42
N PRO A 448 7.63 -23.31 -2.91
CA PRO A 448 7.35 -21.94 -2.49
C PRO A 448 6.22 -21.84 -1.44
N PHE A 449 5.95 -22.94 -0.74
CA PHE A 449 5.02 -23.03 0.38
C PHE A 449 5.81 -23.22 1.69
N GLU A 450 6.89 -22.45 1.88
CA GLU A 450 7.72 -22.49 3.09
C GLU A 450 7.12 -21.69 4.26
N SER A 451 6.31 -20.67 3.99
CA SER A 451 5.50 -19.94 4.98
C SER A 451 4.37 -19.15 4.30
N PHE A 452 3.38 -18.68 5.07
CA PHE A 452 2.33 -17.77 4.57
C PHE A 452 2.93 -16.42 4.15
N SER A 453 3.79 -15.85 5.01
CA SER A 453 4.47 -14.57 4.78
C SER A 453 5.29 -14.56 3.50
N ALA A 454 6.07 -15.63 3.24
CA ALA A 454 6.88 -15.75 2.05
C ALA A 454 6.04 -15.93 0.77
N PHE A 455 4.98 -16.74 0.84
CA PHE A 455 4.07 -16.96 -0.28
C PHE A 455 3.32 -15.67 -0.67
N TYR A 456 2.69 -14.99 0.31
CA TYR A 456 1.93 -13.76 0.08
C TYR A 456 2.82 -12.57 -0.26
N GLY A 457 4.01 -12.45 0.34
CA GLY A 457 5.00 -11.42 -0.03
C GLY A 457 5.42 -11.53 -1.49
N ARG A 458 5.68 -12.76 -1.99
CA ARG A 458 5.95 -13.00 -3.43
C ARG A 458 4.71 -12.76 -4.30
N ALA A 459 3.55 -13.29 -3.91
CA ALA A 459 2.32 -13.16 -4.70
C ALA A 459 1.95 -11.68 -4.93
N SER A 460 2.08 -10.88 -3.87
CA SER A 460 1.74 -9.45 -3.83
C SER A 460 2.85 -8.50 -4.27
N LYS A 461 4.06 -9.00 -4.57
CA LYS A 461 5.26 -8.19 -4.86
C LYS A 461 5.64 -7.23 -3.70
N GLY A 462 5.34 -7.62 -2.46
CA GLY A 462 5.51 -6.77 -1.29
C GLY A 462 4.38 -5.77 -1.04
N ALA A 463 3.27 -5.79 -1.80
CA ALA A 463 2.12 -4.96 -1.47
C ALA A 463 1.48 -5.33 -0.11
N MET A 464 1.60 -6.61 0.31
CA MET A 464 1.00 -7.16 1.52
C MET A 464 2.06 -7.74 2.46
N GLU A 465 2.14 -7.20 3.68
CA GLU A 465 2.99 -7.67 4.77
C GLU A 465 2.19 -8.61 5.68
N LEU A 466 2.09 -9.89 5.31
CA LEU A 466 1.42 -10.91 6.12
C LEU A 466 2.34 -11.45 7.23
N ASP A 467 1.91 -11.34 8.48
CA ASP A 467 2.61 -11.83 9.68
C ASP A 467 1.60 -12.23 10.79
N GLY A 468 2.03 -12.83 11.89
CA GLY A 468 1.10 -13.25 12.94
C GLY A 468 1.73 -14.01 14.11
N GLN A 469 0.88 -14.72 14.86
CA GLN A 469 1.34 -15.53 15.99
C GLN A 469 0.58 -16.85 16.10
N VAL A 470 1.33 -17.92 16.35
CA VAL A 470 0.79 -19.26 16.63
C VAL A 470 0.72 -19.53 18.13
N PHE A 471 -0.49 -19.86 18.59
CA PHE A 471 -0.83 -20.28 19.95
C PHE A 471 -1.20 -21.75 19.95
N ARG A 472 -0.62 -22.54 20.87
CA ARG A 472 -0.99 -23.95 21.02
C ARG A 472 -1.99 -24.14 22.16
N TYR A 473 -3.10 -24.82 21.89
CA TYR A 473 -4.17 -25.04 22.87
C TYR A 473 -4.56 -26.52 22.98
N THR A 474 -5.26 -26.87 24.07
CA THR A 474 -6.01 -28.13 24.17
C THR A 474 -7.38 -27.83 24.73
N THR A 475 -8.45 -28.21 24.01
CA THR A 475 -9.82 -27.87 24.40
C THR A 475 -10.24 -28.54 25.72
N LYS A 476 -11.19 -27.90 26.41
CA LYS A 476 -11.77 -28.38 27.67
C LYS A 476 -12.67 -29.60 27.45
N GLU A 477 -13.35 -29.67 26.31
CA GLU A 477 -14.23 -30.79 25.92
C GLU A 477 -13.70 -31.55 24.69
N LYS A 478 -14.35 -32.69 24.39
CA LYS A 478 -14.02 -33.59 23.28
C LYS A 478 -14.36 -32.98 21.91
N GLN A 479 -13.72 -33.47 20.85
CA GLN A 479 -13.89 -32.97 19.47
C GLN A 479 -15.37 -32.79 19.06
N ALA A 480 -16.20 -33.80 19.32
CA ALA A 480 -17.64 -33.83 18.95
C ALA A 480 -18.52 -32.75 19.60
N VAL A 481 -17.96 -31.84 20.39
CA VAL A 481 -18.62 -30.66 20.95
C VAL A 481 -18.39 -29.40 20.09
N TYR A 482 -17.37 -29.41 19.23
CA TYR A 482 -16.94 -28.27 18.40
C TYR A 482 -17.08 -28.54 16.90
N ASP A 483 -17.28 -29.80 16.48
CA ASP A 483 -17.51 -30.21 15.08
C ASP A 483 -18.46 -29.24 14.34
N ASP A 484 -19.68 -29.02 14.87
CA ASP A 484 -20.68 -28.08 14.32
C ASP A 484 -20.72 -26.71 15.01
N ASN A 485 -19.74 -26.36 15.85
CA ASN A 485 -19.76 -25.12 16.65
C ASN A 485 -18.41 -24.40 16.66
N LYS A 486 -18.13 -23.70 15.55
CA LYS A 486 -16.87 -22.96 15.35
C LYS A 486 -16.75 -21.72 16.24
N VAL A 487 -17.86 -21.04 16.55
CA VAL A 487 -17.89 -19.94 17.54
C VAL A 487 -17.33 -20.41 18.89
N LYS A 488 -17.78 -21.57 19.39
CA LYS A 488 -17.37 -22.06 20.71
C LYS A 488 -15.87 -22.38 20.81
N ILE A 489 -15.25 -23.00 19.79
CA ILE A 489 -13.80 -23.26 19.82
C ILE A 489 -13.02 -21.94 19.79
N ALA A 490 -13.48 -20.97 19.00
CA ALA A 490 -12.87 -19.66 18.89
C ALA A 490 -12.97 -18.84 20.20
N GLU A 491 -14.17 -18.69 20.77
CA GLU A 491 -14.36 -18.08 22.10
C GLU A 491 -13.50 -18.78 23.16
N GLU A 492 -13.48 -20.12 23.19
CA GLU A 492 -12.73 -20.87 24.19
C GLU A 492 -11.21 -20.65 24.09
N CYS A 493 -10.70 -20.46 22.87
CA CYS A 493 -9.28 -20.15 22.61
C CYS A 493 -8.94 -18.71 23.02
N TYR A 494 -9.70 -17.71 22.55
CA TYR A 494 -9.46 -16.30 22.92
C TYR A 494 -9.57 -16.07 24.43
N GLU A 495 -10.60 -16.61 25.08
CA GLU A 495 -10.77 -16.56 26.54
C GLU A 495 -9.64 -17.27 27.32
N ALA A 496 -8.84 -18.12 26.68
CA ALA A 496 -7.69 -18.77 27.31
C ALA A 496 -6.39 -17.94 27.23
N PHE A 497 -6.29 -16.97 26.32
CA PHE A 497 -5.06 -16.22 26.05
C PHE A 497 -5.15 -14.70 26.29
N LYS A 498 -6.33 -14.08 26.30
CA LYS A 498 -6.49 -12.61 26.46
C LYS A 498 -5.85 -12.00 27.72
N ASP A 499 -5.78 -12.76 28.81
CA ASP A 499 -5.10 -12.32 30.05
C ASP A 499 -3.55 -12.32 29.92
N GLN A 500 -3.02 -12.73 28.77
CA GLN A 500 -1.59 -12.91 28.47
C GLN A 500 -1.16 -12.26 27.14
N VAL A 501 -2.11 -11.96 26.25
CA VAL A 501 -1.91 -11.50 24.87
C VAL A 501 -2.98 -10.45 24.59
N ASP A 502 -2.56 -9.24 24.20
CA ASP A 502 -3.48 -8.22 23.69
C ASP A 502 -3.82 -8.57 22.23
N PHE A 503 -5.04 -9.02 21.97
CA PHE A 503 -5.45 -9.42 20.63
C PHE A 503 -5.78 -8.25 19.69
N SER A 504 -5.80 -7.00 20.17
CA SER A 504 -5.96 -5.84 19.29
C SER A 504 -4.76 -5.64 18.34
N GLN A 505 -3.59 -6.21 18.64
CA GLN A 505 -2.41 -6.16 17.77
C GLN A 505 -2.57 -6.95 16.44
N PHE A 506 -3.62 -7.75 16.31
CA PHE A 506 -3.94 -8.51 15.09
C PHE A 506 -5.03 -7.84 14.22
N ASP A 507 -5.38 -6.59 14.54
CA ASP A 507 -6.09 -5.64 13.68
C ASP A 507 -5.03 -4.85 12.90
N GLY A 508 -4.63 -5.37 11.73
CA GLY A 508 -3.48 -4.88 10.97
C GLY A 508 -3.75 -3.54 10.28
N ASN A 509 -5.00 -3.37 9.84
CA ASN A 509 -5.52 -2.24 9.07
C ASN A 509 -6.25 -1.17 9.93
N GLY A 510 -6.68 -1.49 11.15
CA GLY A 510 -7.41 -0.59 12.04
C GLY A 510 -8.93 -0.56 11.83
N ASP A 511 -9.56 -1.59 11.24
CA ASP A 511 -11.01 -1.63 10.99
C ASP A 511 -11.86 -1.93 12.25
N GLY A 512 -11.22 -2.35 13.34
CA GLY A 512 -11.84 -2.77 14.59
C GLY A 512 -12.04 -4.28 14.72
N ARG A 513 -11.27 -5.10 14.00
CA ARG A 513 -11.35 -6.58 13.98
C ARG A 513 -9.97 -7.21 13.85
N ILE A 514 -9.83 -8.41 14.37
CA ILE A 514 -8.75 -9.32 14.00
C ILE A 514 -8.91 -9.72 12.52
N ASP A 515 -7.91 -9.38 11.70
CA ASP A 515 -7.89 -9.54 10.25
C ASP A 515 -8.31 -10.96 9.79
N ALA A 516 -7.61 -12.00 10.27
CA ALA A 516 -7.92 -13.41 10.01
C ALA A 516 -7.51 -14.32 11.17
N THR A 517 -8.21 -15.45 11.34
CA THR A 517 -7.93 -16.43 12.40
C THR A 517 -8.01 -17.88 11.92
N LEU A 518 -6.95 -18.68 12.08
CA LEU A 518 -6.95 -20.11 11.75
C LEU A 518 -7.09 -20.98 13.00
N PHE A 519 -8.09 -21.86 13.01
CA PHE A 519 -8.24 -22.98 13.94
C PHE A 519 -7.87 -24.28 13.23
N THR A 520 -6.60 -24.65 13.31
CA THR A 520 -6.14 -25.94 12.78
C THR A 520 -6.28 -27.03 13.84
N VAL A 521 -6.67 -28.23 13.39
CA VAL A 521 -6.87 -29.44 14.20
C VAL A 521 -6.12 -30.64 13.60
N PRO A 522 -5.99 -31.78 14.30
CA PRO A 522 -5.35 -32.98 13.73
C PRO A 522 -6.16 -33.55 12.57
N GLU A 523 -5.48 -34.10 11.56
CA GLU A 523 -6.11 -34.77 10.40
C GLU A 523 -7.19 -35.79 10.82
N LYS A 524 -6.89 -36.52 11.91
CA LYS A 524 -7.76 -37.52 12.57
C LYS A 524 -9.10 -36.99 13.06
N ALA A 525 -9.31 -35.67 13.11
CA ALA A 525 -10.62 -35.08 13.39
C ALA A 525 -11.63 -35.38 12.27
N GLY A 526 -11.16 -35.68 11.06
CA GLY A 526 -11.98 -36.05 9.92
C GLY A 526 -12.49 -34.86 9.11
N THR A 527 -12.64 -35.08 7.81
CA THR A 527 -12.97 -34.05 6.83
C THR A 527 -14.43 -33.58 6.91
N ASP A 528 -15.34 -34.41 7.43
CA ASP A 528 -16.80 -34.13 7.47
C ASP A 528 -17.16 -32.82 8.19
N HIS A 529 -16.34 -32.41 9.18
CA HIS A 529 -16.52 -31.17 9.95
C HIS A 529 -15.25 -30.30 10.00
N TRP A 530 -14.10 -30.77 9.50
CA TRP A 530 -12.82 -30.06 9.57
C TRP A 530 -12.03 -30.14 8.25
N TRP A 531 -12.69 -30.26 7.10
CA TRP A 531 -12.07 -29.83 5.84
C TRP A 531 -11.67 -28.34 5.95
N PRO A 532 -10.53 -27.90 5.37
CA PRO A 532 -10.20 -26.49 5.23
C PRO A 532 -11.39 -25.68 4.70
N CYS A 533 -11.75 -24.62 5.43
CA CYS A 533 -12.88 -23.76 5.09
C CYS A 533 -12.81 -22.43 5.83
N ALA A 534 -12.82 -21.33 5.09
CA ALA A 534 -12.98 -19.97 5.56
C ALA A 534 -14.45 -19.55 5.67
N GLY A 535 -14.74 -18.65 6.62
CA GLY A 535 -16.06 -18.05 6.74
C GLY A 535 -16.13 -16.95 7.81
N ALA A 536 -17.23 -16.21 7.85
CA ALA A 536 -17.45 -15.23 8.91
C ALA A 536 -17.54 -15.92 10.28
N PHE A 537 -16.86 -15.37 11.29
CA PHE A 537 -16.74 -15.93 12.65
C PHE A 537 -18.05 -16.46 13.27
N GLY A 538 -19.17 -15.75 13.06
CA GLY A 538 -20.53 -16.24 13.39
C GLY A 538 -21.21 -15.53 14.57
N ASP A 539 -20.47 -14.93 15.51
CA ASP A 539 -21.03 -14.02 16.52
C ASP A 539 -20.55 -12.57 16.30
N PRO A 540 -21.40 -11.65 15.82
CA PRO A 540 -21.00 -10.26 15.57
C PRO A 540 -20.92 -9.41 16.85
N GLN A 541 -21.25 -9.95 18.03
CA GLN A 541 -21.26 -9.24 19.33
C GLN A 541 -20.06 -9.58 20.21
N TYR A 542 -19.47 -10.78 20.12
CA TYR A 542 -18.24 -11.12 20.85
C TYR A 542 -17.10 -10.14 20.50
N ARG A 543 -16.30 -9.78 21.50
CA ARG A 543 -15.13 -8.93 21.38
C ARG A 543 -14.02 -9.49 22.27
N VAL A 544 -12.80 -9.50 21.75
CA VAL A 544 -11.58 -9.75 22.52
C VAL A 544 -10.75 -8.48 22.46
N ASP A 545 -10.31 -7.98 23.61
CA ASP A 545 -9.51 -6.76 23.78
C ASP A 545 -10.03 -5.50 23.04
N GLY A 546 -11.35 -5.45 22.84
CA GLY A 546 -12.07 -4.35 22.18
C GLY A 546 -12.39 -4.58 20.71
N VAL A 547 -11.59 -5.41 20.01
CA VAL A 547 -11.75 -5.73 18.59
C VAL A 547 -12.72 -6.90 18.35
N GLY A 548 -13.34 -6.92 17.18
CA GLY A 548 -14.11 -8.07 16.67
C GLY A 548 -13.20 -9.20 16.18
N VAL A 549 -13.80 -10.29 15.75
CA VAL A 549 -13.12 -11.33 14.97
C VAL A 549 -13.60 -11.22 13.53
N GLY A 550 -12.68 -11.20 12.57
CA GLY A 550 -12.97 -11.18 11.14
C GLY A 550 -13.39 -12.55 10.61
N HIS A 551 -12.78 -12.97 9.49
CA HIS A 551 -12.93 -14.31 8.97
C HIS A 551 -12.17 -15.32 9.85
N ILE A 552 -12.82 -16.45 10.10
CA ILE A 552 -12.19 -17.63 10.67
C ILE A 552 -11.99 -18.68 9.58
N ILE A 553 -10.85 -19.34 9.64
CA ILE A 553 -10.50 -20.52 8.87
C ILE A 553 -10.52 -21.70 9.84
N THR A 554 -11.12 -22.82 9.47
CA THR A 554 -11.03 -24.07 10.24
C THR A 554 -10.57 -25.19 9.33
N GLY A 555 -9.72 -26.10 9.80
CA GLY A 555 -9.27 -27.21 8.97
C GLY A 555 -8.38 -28.23 9.66
N ASN A 556 -8.22 -29.39 9.03
CA ASN A 556 -7.43 -30.54 9.52
C ASN A 556 -6.16 -30.81 8.69
N ALA A 557 -5.80 -29.90 7.78
CA ALA A 557 -4.54 -29.95 7.03
C ALA A 557 -3.36 -29.75 8.00
N GLN A 558 -2.79 -30.87 8.47
CA GLN A 558 -1.81 -30.88 9.56
C GLN A 558 -0.36 -30.81 9.08
N ILE A 559 0.53 -30.33 9.96
CA ILE A 559 1.98 -30.38 9.77
C ILE A 559 2.46 -31.81 10.07
N GLY A 560 3.06 -32.50 9.09
CA GLY A 560 3.60 -33.84 9.25
C GLY A 560 5.02 -33.88 9.82
N SER A 561 5.85 -32.90 9.46
CA SER A 561 7.18 -32.63 10.05
C SER A 561 7.70 -31.25 9.63
N THR A 562 8.85 -30.79 10.15
CA THR A 562 9.57 -29.58 9.66
C THR A 562 10.07 -29.65 8.20
N LYS A 563 9.72 -30.71 7.46
CA LYS A 563 10.04 -30.92 6.04
C LYS A 563 8.84 -31.41 5.22
N ASP A 564 7.66 -31.47 5.85
CA ASP A 564 6.44 -32.09 5.32
C ASP A 564 5.23 -31.31 5.85
N TYR A 565 5.05 -30.11 5.28
CA TYR A 565 4.00 -29.17 5.66
C TYR A 565 3.43 -28.38 4.46
N ILE A 566 3.75 -28.77 3.22
CA ILE A 566 3.28 -28.06 2.01
C ILE A 566 1.75 -27.96 2.01
N ASN A 567 1.04 -29.05 2.33
CA ASN A 567 -0.42 -29.05 2.41
C ASN A 567 -0.98 -28.16 3.55
N TYR A 568 -0.22 -27.90 4.62
CA TYR A 568 -0.63 -26.95 5.66
C TYR A 568 -0.58 -25.52 5.10
N ILE A 569 0.52 -25.12 4.46
CA ILE A 569 0.64 -23.77 3.89
C ILE A 569 -0.26 -23.60 2.66
N SER A 570 -0.26 -24.54 1.70
CA SER A 570 -0.98 -24.39 0.43
C SER A 570 -2.51 -24.34 0.62
N SER A 571 -3.08 -25.24 1.43
CA SER A 571 -4.52 -25.20 1.73
C SER A 571 -4.90 -23.91 2.44
N TYR A 572 -4.19 -23.49 3.50
CA TYR A 572 -4.57 -22.27 4.20
C TYR A 572 -4.20 -20.98 3.44
N CYS A 573 -3.29 -21.01 2.46
CA CYS A 573 -3.12 -19.91 1.50
C CYS A 573 -4.39 -19.67 0.66
N HIS A 574 -5.06 -20.72 0.20
CA HIS A 574 -6.36 -20.65 -0.49
C HIS A 574 -7.43 -20.07 0.44
N GLU A 575 -7.55 -20.60 1.67
CA GLU A 575 -8.51 -20.09 2.67
C GLU A 575 -8.28 -18.60 3.04
N LEU A 576 -7.04 -18.14 3.06
CA LEU A 576 -6.70 -16.72 3.25
C LEU A 576 -7.17 -15.84 2.07
N GLY A 577 -7.22 -16.37 0.84
CA GLY A 577 -7.79 -15.69 -0.32
C GLY A 577 -9.30 -15.47 -0.21
N HIS A 578 -10.02 -16.33 0.52
CA HIS A 578 -11.41 -16.03 0.91
C HIS A 578 -11.51 -14.93 1.98
N CYS A 579 -10.47 -14.77 2.82
CA CYS A 579 -10.42 -13.73 3.84
C CYS A 579 -10.13 -12.32 3.25
N THR A 580 -9.43 -12.26 2.12
CA THR A 580 -9.35 -11.07 1.24
C THR A 580 -10.59 -10.89 0.36
N GLY A 581 -11.45 -11.90 0.26
CA GLY A 581 -12.78 -11.85 -0.34
C GLY A 581 -12.93 -12.52 -1.71
N LEU A 582 -11.89 -13.18 -2.22
CA LEU A 582 -11.97 -13.93 -3.49
C LEU A 582 -12.87 -15.17 -3.32
N PRO A 583 -13.78 -15.45 -4.27
CA PRO A 583 -14.58 -16.67 -4.24
C PRO A 583 -13.82 -17.85 -4.85
N ASP A 584 -14.32 -19.05 -4.61
CA ASP A 584 -13.90 -20.26 -5.30
C ASP A 584 -14.06 -20.14 -6.83
N TYR A 585 -13.06 -20.59 -7.58
CA TYR A 585 -13.12 -20.69 -9.04
C TYR A 585 -13.53 -22.10 -9.51
N TYR A 586 -13.26 -23.14 -8.71
CA TYR A 586 -13.62 -24.53 -8.99
C TYR A 586 -15.15 -24.78 -9.01
N LEU A 587 -15.58 -25.97 -9.44
CA LEU A 587 -16.97 -26.30 -9.75
C LEU A 587 -17.66 -27.17 -8.69
N PHE A 588 -18.68 -26.62 -8.03
CA PHE A 588 -19.52 -27.33 -7.06
C PHE A 588 -20.55 -28.30 -7.68
N THR A 589 -20.83 -28.20 -8.98
CA THR A 589 -22.02 -28.84 -9.57
C THR A 589 -21.77 -30.18 -10.28
N ASN A 590 -20.51 -30.62 -10.43
CA ASN A 590 -20.14 -31.87 -11.11
C ASN A 590 -19.07 -32.67 -10.34
N PRO A 591 -19.45 -33.69 -9.54
CA PRO A 591 -18.48 -34.51 -8.79
C PRO A 591 -17.55 -35.42 -9.62
N ALA A 592 -17.53 -35.28 -10.94
CA ALA A 592 -16.66 -36.03 -11.86
C ALA A 592 -15.68 -35.12 -12.65
N ASP A 593 -15.87 -33.80 -12.57
CA ASP A 593 -14.96 -32.76 -13.07
C ASP A 593 -15.28 -31.52 -12.22
N SER A 594 -14.39 -31.24 -11.27
CA SER A 594 -14.49 -30.10 -10.35
C SER A 594 -13.58 -28.94 -10.77
N GLU A 595 -12.70 -29.14 -11.75
CA GLU A 595 -11.74 -28.12 -12.18
C GLU A 595 -12.49 -26.93 -12.81
N GLY A 596 -12.27 -25.74 -12.25
CA GLY A 596 -12.87 -24.52 -12.76
C GLY A 596 -12.29 -24.13 -14.11
N MET A 597 -11.03 -24.49 -14.37
CA MET A 597 -10.27 -24.18 -15.58
C MET A 597 -9.26 -25.30 -15.85
N HIS A 598 -9.29 -25.89 -17.05
CA HIS A 598 -8.50 -27.08 -17.36
C HIS A 598 -7.13 -26.76 -17.98
N GLY A 599 -6.20 -27.70 -17.82
CA GLY A 599 -4.91 -27.69 -18.51
C GLY A 599 -3.86 -26.80 -17.85
N THR A 600 -2.69 -26.67 -18.49
CA THR A 600 -1.58 -25.86 -17.96
C THR A 600 -1.98 -24.42 -17.66
N ALA A 601 -2.82 -23.81 -18.51
CA ALA A 601 -3.23 -22.43 -18.36
C ALA A 601 -4.25 -22.21 -17.23
N GLY A 602 -4.95 -23.27 -16.81
CA GLY A 602 -6.00 -23.22 -15.79
C GLY A 602 -5.51 -23.05 -14.35
N ILE A 603 -4.24 -23.33 -14.06
CA ILE A 603 -3.69 -23.32 -12.69
C ILE A 603 -3.89 -21.97 -11.98
N GLU A 604 -4.59 -21.98 -10.86
CA GLU A 604 -4.87 -20.78 -10.06
C GLU A 604 -5.11 -21.21 -8.61
N LEU A 605 -4.60 -20.46 -7.63
CA LEU A 605 -4.70 -20.84 -6.22
C LEU A 605 -6.14 -21.06 -5.74
N MET A 606 -7.11 -20.27 -6.22
CA MET A 606 -8.54 -20.31 -5.88
C MET A 606 -9.35 -21.31 -6.72
N ASP A 607 -8.71 -21.99 -7.69
CA ASP A 607 -9.25 -23.19 -8.32
C ASP A 607 -8.87 -24.44 -7.47
N THR A 608 -8.83 -25.61 -8.08
CA THR A 608 -8.74 -26.89 -7.39
C THR A 608 -7.30 -27.19 -6.92
N ASP A 609 -7.17 -27.86 -5.76
CA ASP A 609 -5.90 -28.32 -5.17
C ASP A 609 -4.87 -27.25 -4.76
N ALA A 610 -5.22 -25.95 -4.79
CA ALA A 610 -4.47 -24.84 -4.18
C ALA A 610 -2.96 -24.84 -4.48
N GLY A 611 -2.59 -25.21 -5.72
CA GLY A 611 -1.25 -25.72 -6.02
C GLY A 611 -0.25 -24.74 -6.62
N SER A 612 -0.66 -23.50 -6.90
CA SER A 612 0.10 -22.51 -7.70
C SER A 612 0.09 -21.12 -7.06
N ASP A 613 0.65 -20.13 -7.76
CA ASP A 613 0.39 -18.72 -7.46
C ASP A 613 -1.05 -18.30 -7.79
N PHE A 614 -1.42 -17.10 -7.35
CA PHE A 614 -2.57 -16.37 -7.86
C PHE A 614 -2.37 -15.94 -9.32
N GLY A 615 -3.43 -15.96 -10.12
CA GLY A 615 -3.47 -15.48 -11.50
C GLY A 615 -3.79 -13.99 -11.62
N ALA A 616 -3.61 -13.44 -12.83
CA ALA A 616 -3.70 -12.00 -13.08
C ALA A 616 -5.06 -11.37 -12.76
N PHE A 617 -6.16 -12.13 -12.81
CA PHE A 617 -7.46 -11.61 -12.35
C PHE A 617 -7.46 -11.36 -10.84
N SER A 618 -7.08 -12.36 -10.05
CA SER A 618 -6.96 -12.27 -8.59
C SER A 618 -6.00 -11.14 -8.21
N LYS A 619 -4.79 -11.10 -8.77
CA LYS A 619 -3.80 -10.03 -8.53
C LYS A 619 -4.31 -8.63 -8.90
N LEU A 620 -5.20 -8.50 -9.89
CA LEU A 620 -5.84 -7.21 -10.26
C LEU A 620 -6.90 -6.78 -9.22
N MET A 621 -7.69 -7.71 -8.69
CA MET A 621 -8.71 -7.40 -7.67
C MET A 621 -8.06 -7.03 -6.32
N GLU A 622 -7.04 -7.79 -5.92
CA GLU A 622 -6.25 -7.61 -4.69
C GLU A 622 -5.40 -6.32 -4.69
N GLY A 623 -5.10 -5.77 -5.87
CA GLY A 623 -4.30 -4.55 -6.03
C GLY A 623 -2.78 -4.78 -6.13
N TRP A 624 -2.35 -5.97 -6.59
CA TRP A 624 -0.93 -6.38 -6.64
C TRP A 624 -0.25 -6.10 -8.00
N TYR A 625 -0.64 -5.00 -8.62
CA TYR A 625 0.02 -4.40 -9.78
C TYR A 625 0.26 -2.92 -9.49
N HIS A 626 1.38 -2.39 -9.96
CA HIS A 626 1.58 -0.94 -10.01
C HIS A 626 0.86 -0.35 -11.23
N ASP A 627 0.55 0.95 -11.23
CA ASP A 627 -0.20 1.61 -12.32
C ASP A 627 0.36 1.32 -13.73
N GLY A 628 1.70 1.30 -13.88
CA GLY A 628 2.38 0.99 -15.14
C GLY A 628 2.31 -0.48 -15.59
N GLN A 629 1.77 -1.38 -14.76
CA GLN A 629 1.70 -2.82 -15.01
C GLN A 629 0.32 -3.30 -15.50
N VAL A 630 -0.69 -2.43 -15.54
CA VAL A 630 -2.03 -2.75 -16.08
C VAL A 630 -2.20 -2.11 -17.47
N GLN A 631 -1.80 -2.83 -18.52
CA GLN A 631 -1.96 -2.34 -19.89
C GLN A 631 -3.42 -2.53 -20.35
N VAL A 632 -4.05 -1.50 -20.91
CA VAL A 632 -5.45 -1.59 -21.40
C VAL A 632 -5.51 -1.38 -22.91
N PHE A 633 -6.13 -2.33 -23.63
CA PHE A 633 -6.35 -2.23 -25.07
C PHE A 633 -7.50 -1.25 -25.38
N ASP A 634 -7.17 -0.19 -26.13
CA ASP A 634 -8.14 0.80 -26.60
C ASP A 634 -8.49 0.57 -28.08
N PRO A 635 -9.67 0.00 -28.41
CA PRO A 635 -10.04 -0.31 -29.80
C PRO A 635 -10.16 0.93 -30.70
N SER A 636 -10.23 2.15 -30.15
CA SER A 636 -10.26 3.39 -30.96
C SER A 636 -8.90 3.72 -31.59
N LYS A 637 -7.81 3.22 -31.02
CA LYS A 637 -6.44 3.36 -31.55
C LYS A 637 -6.09 2.32 -32.63
N GLY A 638 -6.95 1.31 -32.84
CA GLY A 638 -6.71 0.20 -33.75
C GLY A 638 -5.65 -0.78 -33.22
N THR A 639 -4.89 -1.40 -34.12
CA THR A 639 -3.88 -2.41 -33.74
C THR A 639 -2.80 -1.84 -32.84
N GLN A 640 -2.59 -2.47 -31.68
CA GLN A 640 -1.61 -2.08 -30.66
C GLN A 640 -0.73 -3.27 -30.28
N THR A 641 0.51 -2.99 -29.89
CA THR A 641 1.46 -4.00 -29.40
C THR A 641 1.86 -3.66 -27.97
N PHE A 642 1.80 -4.66 -27.10
CA PHE A 642 2.04 -4.62 -25.66
C PHE A 642 3.19 -5.56 -25.31
N THR A 643 3.68 -5.48 -24.07
CA THR A 643 4.75 -6.35 -23.57
C THR A 643 4.28 -7.07 -22.30
N LEU A 644 4.40 -8.39 -22.27
CA LEU A 644 4.19 -9.21 -21.07
C LEU A 644 5.54 -9.63 -20.48
N SER A 645 5.78 -9.20 -19.25
CA SER A 645 6.82 -9.71 -18.35
C SER A 645 6.31 -10.93 -17.58
N ASN A 646 7.23 -11.77 -17.10
CA ASN A 646 6.94 -12.93 -16.26
C ASN A 646 6.13 -12.55 -15.00
N ALA A 647 4.92 -13.11 -14.86
CA ALA A 647 3.98 -12.86 -13.76
C ALA A 647 4.47 -13.33 -12.37
N GLN A 648 5.54 -14.14 -12.33
CA GLN A 648 6.22 -14.59 -11.10
C GLN A 648 7.34 -13.63 -10.65
N THR A 649 7.45 -12.44 -11.23
CA THR A 649 8.45 -11.41 -10.87
C THR A 649 7.79 -10.10 -10.43
N ASN A 650 8.54 -9.26 -9.70
CA ASN A 650 8.10 -7.88 -9.37
C ASN A 650 7.69 -7.09 -10.62
N SER A 651 8.38 -7.31 -11.76
CA SER A 651 8.06 -6.68 -13.06
C SER A 651 6.84 -7.26 -13.79
N GLY A 652 6.22 -8.31 -13.23
CA GLY A 652 5.10 -9.05 -13.82
C GLY A 652 3.87 -8.18 -14.03
N ASN A 653 3.36 -8.16 -15.26
CA ASN A 653 2.31 -7.25 -15.70
C ASN A 653 1.21 -7.99 -16.49
N CYS A 654 0.12 -7.31 -16.79
CA CYS A 654 -1.02 -7.88 -17.52
C CYS A 654 -1.46 -6.99 -18.69
N ILE A 655 -2.34 -7.53 -19.55
CA ILE A 655 -3.06 -6.77 -20.57
C ILE A 655 -4.56 -7.05 -20.44
N ILE A 656 -5.39 -6.01 -20.38
CA ILE A 656 -6.85 -6.07 -20.32
C ILE A 656 -7.43 -5.69 -21.69
N ILE A 657 -8.32 -6.53 -22.22
CA ILE A 657 -9.19 -6.23 -23.37
C ILE A 657 -10.62 -6.04 -22.85
N PRO A 658 -11.13 -4.80 -22.74
CA PRO A 658 -12.47 -4.54 -22.20
C PRO A 658 -13.59 -4.74 -23.22
N LYS A 659 -14.76 -5.22 -22.77
CA LYS A 659 -15.99 -5.26 -23.58
C LYS A 659 -16.68 -3.89 -23.62
N GLY A 660 -16.02 -2.91 -24.25
CA GLY A 660 -16.47 -1.51 -24.29
C GLY A 660 -15.64 -0.63 -23.36
N LYS A 661 -16.27 0.16 -22.49
CA LYS A 661 -15.54 0.87 -21.43
C LYS A 661 -15.23 -0.12 -20.29
N LEU A 662 -13.96 -0.22 -19.91
CA LEU A 662 -13.56 -0.84 -18.65
C LEU A 662 -14.20 -0.06 -17.47
N ALA A 663 -14.65 -0.76 -16.43
CA ALA A 663 -15.06 -0.11 -15.18
C ALA A 663 -13.81 0.41 -14.45
N ASP A 664 -13.92 1.54 -13.76
CA ASP A 664 -12.78 2.20 -13.10
C ASP A 664 -12.31 1.43 -11.83
N ASP A 665 -13.17 0.52 -11.34
CA ASP A 665 -12.88 -0.50 -10.32
C ASP A 665 -12.83 -1.93 -10.89
N TYR A 666 -12.64 -2.04 -12.20
CA TYR A 666 -12.55 -3.28 -12.99
C TYR A 666 -13.78 -4.21 -12.99
N PHE A 667 -14.81 -4.02 -12.17
CA PHE A 667 -16.01 -4.88 -12.07
C PHE A 667 -16.89 -4.88 -13.34
N SER A 668 -16.45 -5.62 -14.37
CA SER A 668 -16.99 -5.60 -15.74
C SER A 668 -16.66 -6.89 -16.52
N GLU A 669 -17.05 -6.97 -17.80
CA GLU A 669 -16.74 -8.09 -18.70
C GLU A 669 -15.52 -7.76 -19.59
N TYR A 670 -14.48 -8.59 -19.54
CA TYR A 670 -13.20 -8.36 -20.24
C TYR A 670 -12.41 -9.66 -20.45
N PHE A 671 -11.38 -9.65 -21.30
CA PHE A 671 -10.31 -10.63 -21.23
C PHE A 671 -9.11 -10.04 -20.50
N ILE A 672 -8.38 -10.85 -19.74
CA ILE A 672 -7.08 -10.48 -19.16
C ILE A 672 -6.01 -11.49 -19.56
N ILE A 673 -4.84 -10.97 -19.92
CA ILE A 673 -3.71 -11.72 -20.49
C ILE A 673 -2.50 -11.58 -19.57
N GLU A 674 -1.80 -12.68 -19.31
CA GLU A 674 -0.53 -12.71 -18.58
C GLU A 674 0.45 -13.75 -19.15
N TYR A 675 1.74 -13.63 -18.82
CA TYR A 675 2.78 -14.61 -19.14
C TYR A 675 3.16 -15.36 -17.85
N ILE A 676 2.84 -16.66 -17.80
CA ILE A 676 3.20 -17.53 -16.68
C ILE A 676 4.45 -18.38 -16.96
N THR A 677 5.22 -18.61 -15.90
CA THR A 677 6.41 -19.47 -15.84
C THR A 677 6.32 -20.40 -14.63
N LYS A 678 7.35 -21.23 -14.43
CA LYS A 678 7.54 -22.09 -13.26
C LYS A 678 8.51 -21.48 -12.24
N ASP A 679 8.73 -20.17 -12.29
CA ASP A 679 9.47 -19.45 -11.25
C ASP A 679 8.58 -19.21 -10.01
N GLY A 680 9.15 -18.62 -8.95
CA GLY A 680 8.37 -18.12 -7.81
C GLY A 680 7.41 -19.15 -7.19
N ASN A 681 6.17 -18.71 -6.97
CA ASN A 681 5.08 -19.50 -6.39
C ASN A 681 4.59 -20.65 -7.30
N ASN A 682 4.85 -20.60 -8.61
CA ASN A 682 4.53 -21.68 -9.55
C ASN A 682 5.57 -22.82 -9.57
N SER A 683 6.72 -22.68 -8.91
CA SER A 683 7.82 -23.67 -8.97
C SER A 683 7.48 -25.06 -8.41
N ALA A 684 6.47 -25.18 -7.55
CA ALA A 684 5.98 -26.46 -7.04
C ALA A 684 5.02 -27.20 -7.98
N VAL A 685 4.42 -26.53 -8.96
CA VAL A 685 3.34 -27.09 -9.78
C VAL A 685 3.83 -28.33 -10.54
N GLY A 686 3.06 -29.41 -10.49
CA GLY A 686 3.38 -30.70 -11.13
C GLY A 686 4.60 -31.43 -10.55
N SER A 687 5.19 -30.95 -9.45
CA SER A 687 6.37 -31.57 -8.81
C SER A 687 6.20 -31.80 -7.30
N LYS A 688 5.57 -30.87 -6.59
CA LYS A 688 5.19 -30.98 -5.17
C LYS A 688 3.67 -30.83 -4.97
N THR A 689 3.01 -30.02 -5.81
CA THR A 689 1.55 -29.80 -5.86
C THR A 689 0.98 -30.33 -7.18
N GLY A 690 -0.30 -30.75 -7.19
CA GLY A 690 -1.04 -31.14 -8.41
C GLY A 690 -0.30 -32.09 -9.35
N TRP A 691 0.10 -33.29 -8.93
CA TRP A 691 1.01 -34.17 -9.68
C TRP A 691 0.51 -34.62 -11.08
N TRP A 692 -0.79 -34.47 -11.37
CA TRP A 692 -1.40 -34.78 -12.67
C TRP A 692 -1.44 -33.56 -13.63
N VAL A 693 -1.25 -32.36 -13.09
CA VAL A 693 -1.29 -31.10 -13.82
C VAL A 693 -0.13 -31.05 -14.81
N LYS A 694 -0.42 -30.68 -16.06
CA LYS A 694 0.59 -30.47 -17.09
C LYS A 694 1.26 -29.13 -16.86
N THR A 695 2.58 -29.07 -17.02
CA THR A 695 3.36 -27.86 -16.71
C THR A 695 4.14 -27.39 -17.92
N GLY A 696 3.87 -26.15 -18.32
CA GLY A 696 4.49 -25.42 -19.42
C GLY A 696 4.70 -23.96 -19.01
N GLU A 697 5.12 -23.12 -19.95
CA GLU A 697 5.41 -21.69 -19.73
C GLU A 697 5.02 -20.91 -20.99
N GLY A 698 4.31 -19.79 -20.85
CA GLY A 698 3.70 -19.12 -21.98
C GLY A 698 2.56 -18.19 -21.60
N VAL A 699 1.92 -17.62 -22.60
CA VAL A 699 0.83 -16.66 -22.44
C VAL A 699 -0.47 -17.41 -22.18
N ARG A 700 -1.24 -16.99 -21.15
CA ARG A 700 -2.63 -17.39 -20.96
C ARG A 700 -3.58 -16.21 -21.05
N ILE A 701 -4.83 -16.51 -21.36
CA ILE A 701 -5.91 -15.52 -21.48
C ILE A 701 -7.11 -16.03 -20.68
N TYR A 702 -7.52 -15.28 -19.67
CA TYR A 702 -8.79 -15.49 -18.97
C TYR A 702 -9.90 -14.66 -19.60
N HIS A 703 -11.12 -15.18 -19.62
CA HIS A 703 -12.36 -14.45 -19.86
C HIS A 703 -13.05 -14.17 -18.52
N ILE A 704 -13.27 -12.89 -18.22
CA ILE A 704 -13.75 -12.40 -16.93
C ILE A 704 -15.14 -11.77 -17.10
N ASP A 705 -16.03 -12.04 -16.15
CA ASP A 705 -17.27 -11.30 -15.92
C ASP A 705 -17.38 -10.96 -14.43
N ALA A 706 -16.65 -9.91 -14.05
CA ALA A 706 -16.56 -9.41 -12.67
C ALA A 706 -17.77 -8.54 -12.27
N THR A 707 -18.92 -8.67 -12.96
CA THR A 707 -20.16 -7.99 -12.60
C THR A 707 -20.55 -8.31 -11.15
N THR A 708 -20.71 -7.29 -10.31
CA THR A 708 -21.15 -7.43 -8.92
C THR A 708 -22.68 -7.37 -8.78
N GLU A 709 -23.21 -7.84 -7.65
CA GLU A 709 -24.59 -7.56 -7.23
C GLU A 709 -24.62 -6.87 -5.87
N TYR A 710 -25.26 -5.71 -5.83
CA TYR A 710 -25.37 -4.86 -4.64
C TYR A 710 -26.60 -5.26 -3.81
N GLY A 711 -26.38 -6.04 -2.76
CA GLY A 711 -27.40 -6.52 -1.83
C GLY A 711 -27.17 -6.04 -0.39
N TRP A 712 -27.41 -6.93 0.57
CA TRP A 712 -26.99 -6.73 1.97
C TRP A 712 -25.47 -6.89 2.15
N ASN A 713 -24.86 -7.73 1.30
CA ASN A 713 -23.42 -7.85 1.08
C ASN A 713 -23.15 -7.58 -0.42
N THR A 714 -21.94 -7.13 -0.77
CA THR A 714 -21.46 -7.03 -2.16
C THR A 714 -20.82 -8.35 -2.55
N TYR A 715 -21.17 -8.95 -3.70
CA TYR A 715 -20.55 -10.19 -4.17
C TYR A 715 -20.43 -10.24 -5.69
N PHE A 716 -19.51 -11.05 -6.19
CA PHE A 716 -19.40 -11.36 -7.62
C PHE A 716 -20.62 -12.15 -8.07
N ARG A 717 -21.41 -11.59 -8.99
CA ARG A 717 -22.67 -12.17 -9.45
C ARG A 717 -22.50 -13.58 -10.03
N TYR A 718 -21.36 -13.80 -10.70
CA TYR A 718 -21.07 -15.02 -11.46
C TYR A 718 -20.00 -15.92 -10.83
N ALA A 719 -19.70 -15.76 -9.54
CA ALA A 719 -18.87 -16.71 -8.79
C ALA A 719 -19.41 -18.16 -8.91
N SER A 720 -18.53 -19.16 -8.80
CA SER A 720 -18.93 -20.57 -8.92
C SER A 720 -20.02 -20.93 -7.90
N GLY A 721 -20.97 -21.78 -8.32
CA GLY A 721 -22.12 -22.16 -7.47
C GLY A 721 -23.23 -21.10 -7.35
N SER A 722 -23.02 -19.85 -7.78
CA SER A 722 -24.07 -18.82 -7.83
C SER A 722 -25.25 -19.24 -8.72
N GLU A 723 -26.48 -18.89 -8.34
CA GLU A 723 -27.67 -19.21 -9.14
C GLU A 723 -27.63 -18.58 -10.55
N PHE A 724 -26.84 -17.52 -10.74
CA PHE A 724 -26.68 -16.83 -12.02
C PHE A 724 -25.72 -17.53 -12.99
N THR A 725 -24.95 -18.55 -12.57
CA THR A 725 -24.09 -19.32 -13.49
C THR A 725 -24.85 -20.37 -14.31
N ASN A 726 -26.16 -20.57 -14.04
CA ASN A 726 -26.98 -21.62 -14.63
C ASN A 726 -26.37 -23.03 -14.42
N LYS A 727 -25.87 -23.29 -13.20
CA LYS A 727 -25.05 -24.49 -12.88
C LYS A 727 -23.83 -24.58 -13.79
N ASP A 728 -23.09 -23.48 -13.80
CA ASP A 728 -21.76 -23.26 -14.37
C ASP A 728 -21.70 -23.37 -15.92
N LYS A 729 -22.87 -23.43 -16.55
CA LYS A 729 -23.09 -23.55 -18.01
C LYS A 729 -23.39 -22.22 -18.71
N GLY A 730 -23.53 -21.13 -17.95
CA GLY A 730 -23.68 -19.77 -18.46
C GLY A 730 -22.45 -18.91 -18.17
N ARG A 731 -22.69 -17.66 -17.80
CA ARG A 731 -21.67 -16.73 -17.29
C ARG A 731 -20.99 -17.32 -16.04
N ARG A 732 -19.67 -17.16 -15.98
CA ARG A 732 -18.83 -17.39 -14.80
C ARG A 732 -17.90 -16.19 -14.64
N LEU A 733 -17.54 -15.90 -13.40
CA LEU A 733 -16.62 -14.84 -12.99
C LEU A 733 -15.31 -14.94 -13.76
N ILE A 734 -14.78 -16.16 -13.88
CA ILE A 734 -13.54 -16.48 -14.56
C ILE A 734 -13.70 -17.79 -15.36
N ARG A 735 -13.04 -17.83 -16.53
CA ARG A 735 -12.74 -19.03 -17.32
C ARG A 735 -11.39 -18.81 -18.00
N VAL A 736 -10.64 -19.88 -18.27
CA VAL A 736 -9.57 -19.83 -19.28
C VAL A 736 -10.16 -19.99 -20.68
N ILE A 737 -9.53 -19.44 -21.72
CA ILE A 737 -9.88 -19.78 -23.12
C ILE A 737 -9.07 -21.01 -23.58
N ASP A 738 -9.59 -21.73 -24.58
CA ASP A 738 -9.12 -23.08 -24.96
C ASP A 738 -9.00 -24.05 -23.76
N ASP A 739 -10.00 -23.92 -22.87
CA ASP A 739 -10.29 -24.75 -21.70
C ASP A 739 -10.30 -26.25 -22.06
N THR A 740 -9.15 -26.91 -21.89
CA THR A 740 -8.93 -28.30 -22.32
C THR A 740 -7.91 -29.03 -21.45
N GLU A 741 -8.05 -30.35 -21.45
CA GLU A 741 -7.22 -31.38 -20.80
C GLU A 741 -5.75 -31.47 -21.28
N LYS A 742 -5.10 -30.36 -21.66
CA LYS A 742 -3.82 -30.34 -22.37
C LYS A 742 -2.92 -29.19 -21.89
N ASP A 743 -1.77 -29.07 -22.55
CA ASP A 743 -1.10 -27.79 -22.60
C ASP A 743 -1.88 -26.87 -23.54
N ASN A 744 -2.34 -25.74 -23.00
CA ASN A 744 -3.21 -24.74 -23.63
C ASN A 744 -2.67 -23.31 -23.41
N LEU A 745 -1.37 -23.18 -23.15
CA LEU A 745 -0.64 -21.92 -23.23
C LEU A 745 -0.30 -21.58 -24.68
N TYR A 746 -0.16 -20.28 -24.95
CA TYR A 746 0.23 -19.73 -26.24
C TYR A 746 1.71 -19.29 -26.23
N HIS A 747 2.39 -19.48 -27.36
CA HIS A 747 3.82 -19.21 -27.52
C HIS A 747 4.10 -18.38 -28.79
N SER A 748 5.38 -18.19 -29.13
CA SER A 748 5.83 -17.44 -30.31
C SER A 748 5.11 -17.85 -31.60
N GLY A 749 4.38 -16.91 -32.20
CA GLY A 749 3.69 -17.08 -33.48
C GLY A 749 2.25 -17.58 -33.39
N ASP A 750 1.71 -17.85 -32.21
CA ASP A 750 0.31 -18.25 -32.04
C ASP A 750 -0.67 -17.08 -32.27
N VAL A 751 -1.84 -17.40 -32.82
CA VAL A 751 -2.85 -16.43 -33.27
C VAL A 751 -4.23 -16.81 -32.72
N ILE A 752 -4.68 -16.07 -31.71
CA ILE A 752 -5.96 -16.23 -31.04
C ILE A 752 -7.00 -15.32 -31.71
N ASN A 753 -8.13 -15.89 -32.11
CA ASN A 753 -9.26 -15.21 -32.75
C ASN A 753 -10.54 -16.04 -32.52
N GLY A 754 -11.69 -15.63 -33.07
CA GLY A 754 -12.99 -16.30 -32.91
C GLY A 754 -13.09 -17.78 -33.37
N SER A 755 -12.01 -18.40 -33.86
CA SER A 755 -11.92 -19.87 -34.00
C SER A 755 -11.56 -20.61 -32.70
N ILE A 756 -11.07 -19.90 -31.68
CA ILE A 756 -10.62 -20.47 -30.39
C ILE A 756 -11.79 -20.61 -29.42
N SER A 757 -11.86 -21.74 -28.72
CA SER A 757 -12.94 -22.02 -27.77
C SER A 757 -12.93 -20.98 -26.63
N GLY A 758 -14.07 -20.32 -26.41
CA GLY A 758 -14.23 -19.33 -25.35
C GLY A 758 -13.71 -17.92 -25.67
N PHE A 759 -13.08 -17.67 -26.83
CA PHE A 759 -12.70 -16.31 -27.26
C PHE A 759 -13.88 -15.54 -27.88
N HIS A 760 -15.00 -15.54 -27.14
CA HIS A 760 -16.26 -14.87 -27.47
C HIS A 760 -16.82 -14.22 -26.22
N TRP A 761 -17.34 -13.01 -26.38
CA TRP A 761 -18.08 -12.32 -25.32
C TRP A 761 -19.38 -13.08 -24.98
N TYR A 762 -19.83 -12.95 -23.73
CA TYR A 762 -21.09 -13.52 -23.29
C TYR A 762 -22.30 -12.78 -23.91
N ASP A 763 -23.27 -13.56 -24.38
CA ASP A 763 -24.57 -13.08 -24.87
C ASP A 763 -25.58 -12.82 -23.73
N SER A 764 -26.80 -12.44 -24.08
CA SER A 764 -27.89 -12.14 -23.13
C SER A 764 -28.48 -13.38 -22.42
N ASN A 765 -28.12 -14.59 -22.86
CA ASN A 765 -28.48 -15.86 -22.24
C ASN A 765 -27.30 -16.46 -21.45
N GLY A 766 -26.13 -15.83 -21.51
CA GLY A 766 -24.89 -16.25 -20.84
C GLY A 766 -24.03 -17.24 -21.63
N GLY A 767 -24.27 -17.43 -22.93
CA GLY A 767 -23.38 -18.21 -23.80
C GLY A 767 -22.24 -17.37 -24.36
N GLN A 768 -21.02 -17.93 -24.45
CA GLN A 768 -19.90 -17.31 -25.17
C GLN A 768 -20.15 -17.44 -26.68
N THR A 769 -20.88 -16.48 -27.25
CA THR A 769 -21.36 -16.54 -28.66
C THR A 769 -21.26 -15.21 -29.41
N VAL A 770 -20.93 -14.10 -28.73
CA VAL A 770 -20.79 -12.79 -29.38
C VAL A 770 -19.33 -12.62 -29.81
N GLU A 771 -19.12 -12.60 -31.13
CA GLU A 771 -17.81 -12.39 -31.76
C GLU A 771 -17.08 -11.18 -31.17
N THR A 772 -15.80 -11.35 -30.83
CA THR A 772 -14.93 -10.25 -30.40
C THR A 772 -14.58 -9.32 -31.55
N GLY A 773 -14.45 -9.89 -32.77
CA GLY A 773 -13.93 -9.20 -33.94
C GLY A 773 -12.42 -8.91 -33.89
N LEU A 774 -11.72 -9.40 -32.86
CA LEU A 774 -10.31 -9.15 -32.59
C LEU A 774 -9.43 -10.33 -32.99
N THR A 775 -8.15 -10.04 -33.26
CA THR A 775 -7.07 -11.02 -33.36
C THR A 775 -5.95 -10.64 -32.38
N ILE A 776 -5.52 -11.61 -31.56
CA ILE A 776 -4.33 -11.50 -30.72
C ILE A 776 -3.24 -12.37 -31.34
N THR A 777 -2.05 -11.81 -31.54
CA THR A 777 -0.86 -12.54 -31.99
C THR A 777 0.21 -12.46 -30.90
N VAL A 778 0.67 -13.62 -30.44
CA VAL A 778 1.84 -13.73 -29.55
C VAL A 778 3.10 -13.64 -30.41
N GLY A 779 3.90 -12.61 -30.19
CA GLY A 779 5.18 -12.39 -30.85
C GLY A 779 6.31 -13.19 -30.20
N GLU A 780 7.55 -12.91 -30.59
CA GLU A 780 8.70 -13.66 -30.10
C GLU A 780 9.03 -13.34 -28.62
N LEU A 781 9.33 -14.39 -27.85
CA LEU A 781 9.91 -14.30 -26.51
C LEU A 781 11.35 -13.78 -26.61
N ASN A 782 11.61 -12.57 -26.13
CA ASN A 782 12.94 -11.96 -26.09
C ASN A 782 13.21 -11.44 -24.68
N ASP A 783 14.40 -11.67 -24.15
CA ASP A 783 14.86 -11.16 -22.83
C ASP A 783 13.85 -11.40 -21.69
N GLY A 784 13.20 -12.57 -21.69
CA GLY A 784 12.20 -12.97 -20.69
C GLY A 784 10.83 -12.29 -20.84
N LYS A 785 10.53 -11.67 -21.99
CA LYS A 785 9.27 -10.95 -22.24
C LYS A 785 8.64 -11.32 -23.58
N TYR A 786 7.33 -11.52 -23.60
CA TYR A 786 6.54 -11.69 -24.82
C TYR A 786 6.06 -10.34 -25.34
N THR A 787 6.12 -10.12 -26.65
CA THR A 787 5.32 -9.08 -27.30
C THR A 787 3.94 -9.64 -27.64
N VAL A 788 2.87 -8.87 -27.41
CA VAL A 788 1.49 -9.29 -27.72
C VAL A 788 0.84 -8.20 -28.57
N THR A 789 0.43 -8.54 -29.79
CA THR A 789 -0.22 -7.61 -30.71
C THR A 789 -1.70 -7.91 -30.81
N ILE A 790 -2.55 -6.91 -30.60
CA ILE A 790 -4.02 -7.01 -30.58
C ILE A 790 -4.56 -6.05 -31.64
N GLY A 791 -5.46 -6.50 -32.52
CA GLY A 791 -6.04 -5.68 -33.60
C GLY A 791 -7.27 -6.25 -34.27
#